data_AF-D3BSN0-F1
#
_entry.id   AF-D3BSN0-F1
#
_cell.length_a   1.000
_cell.length_b   1.000
_cell.length_c   1.000
_cell.angle_alpha   90.00
_cell.angle_beta   90.00
_cell.angle_gamma   90.00
#
_symmetry.space_group_name_H-M   'P 1'
#
loop_
_entity.id
_entity.type
_entity.pdbx_description
1 polymer ?
#
loop_
_entity_poly.entity_id
_entity_poly.type
_entity_poly.pdbx_seq_one_letter_code
_entity_poly.pdbx_strand_id
1 'polypeptide(L)'
;MSTLEQYLKIIGLESYKDLLTENGYDDPDLISELTEDELVAVGVKRGHAKRAFVKSREVAAGGPINTSNTSNSSSSNTTPTTSSPPPPQTKSKISIGKKNDDDSDSDSESTPSMISYSGPPLQSKVIFEGFLQKKGEEGFFGSKVWKKRYFRIYEEGRMAYFKSNTDVSPIKIIELRGALGCEDMEGKQYAFKISMKTSARVYYLVAQSLVDKQRCMDAAKKLIIPPVVPVKIDPNAIRPYLQHTQEPSQCKSSRFDAPSSWEVLEKPAAEGDIRLNIHSSGQVFIEETRTINLDDNGMVWIHDLPKSLDERTVHYQSITDPESFVLEQTYHNDAKTPERMLDKLIGKEIEVSIPRDDHFDEPIKMKGVVIYNPKEKTYALQNKETNTVHFLSSGEVISFNLLKTELEPIFRESSLEWMVKSAEKQQLIRLSYNAKDLFKWHANYVGVLDPREKELELRGWFTIKNKSGKDYLNSNVILIREPEDKKKEEKKEEPASSLPVPLPSVGGFKLGKLPISGLLGGGATKPVEPEKRTYSYTIDHKTNLKNLESKQICFLSKKLPVKSIDTIRFDTPKYTKYASVNKDHGTDAKTGIVDSSIIFTWNHPYSIPGGEMKLQRKHKDQFGSDILNVFDMQHYNPSDIISIPMQPLGKVSSTRTQTGFNFDLDNLYLVETFEIKVMNGREEPVRVIIEENLYRWEYFEISYSEPKSQPHPTHKRKIQWVLEIPPLDGKTINYSVFYCGLGLPDSMLKKPEVKK
;
A
#
# COMPACT_ATOMS: atom_id res chain seq x y z
N MET A 1 -40.04 35.30 38.36
CA MET A 1 -39.30 36.12 37.39
C MET A 1 -38.84 37.39 38.10
N SER A 2 -37.53 37.64 38.11
CA SER A 2 -36.97 38.97 38.38
C SER A 2 -37.07 39.78 37.09
N THR A 3 -37.26 41.11 37.12
CA THR A 3 -37.08 41.90 35.88
C THR A 3 -35.59 41.95 35.51
N LEU A 4 -35.29 42.22 34.24
CA LEU A 4 -33.91 42.40 33.75
C LEU A 4 -33.15 43.43 34.60
N GLU A 5 -33.80 44.56 34.89
CA GLU A 5 -33.23 45.65 35.70
C GLU A 5 -32.96 45.23 37.15
N GLN A 6 -33.89 44.48 37.77
CA GLN A 6 -33.70 43.93 39.11
C GLN A 6 -32.53 42.93 39.13
N TYR A 7 -32.41 42.06 38.12
CA TYR A 7 -31.33 41.08 38.05
C TYR A 7 -29.96 41.75 37.84
N LEU A 8 -29.87 42.67 36.87
CA LEU A 8 -28.68 43.47 36.61
C LEU A 8 -28.23 44.26 37.84
N LYS A 9 -29.17 44.82 38.61
CA LYS A 9 -28.89 45.53 39.87
C LYS A 9 -28.37 44.60 40.97
N ILE A 10 -28.91 43.38 41.09
CA ILE A 10 -28.42 42.38 42.04
C ILE A 10 -26.97 41.99 41.71
N ILE A 11 -26.64 41.67 40.46
CA ILE A 11 -25.28 41.27 40.06
C ILE A 11 -24.30 42.45 39.93
N GLY A 12 -24.81 43.69 39.84
CA GLY A 12 -23.99 44.91 39.78
C GLY A 12 -23.59 45.34 38.37
N LEU A 13 -24.41 45.03 37.36
CA LEU A 13 -24.23 45.41 35.94
C LEU A 13 -25.31 46.39 35.44
N GLU A 14 -25.98 47.13 36.33
CA GLU A 14 -27.03 48.10 35.97
C GLU A 14 -26.57 49.14 34.93
N SER A 15 -25.32 49.60 35.01
CA SER A 15 -24.70 50.52 34.04
C SER A 15 -24.24 49.89 32.72
N TYR A 16 -24.46 48.58 32.54
CA TYR A 16 -24.21 47.84 31.30
C TYR A 16 -25.49 47.33 30.63
N LYS A 17 -26.68 47.72 31.13
CA LYS A 17 -27.99 47.29 30.60
C LYS A 17 -28.06 47.43 29.08
N ASP A 18 -27.75 48.61 28.56
CA ASP A 18 -27.94 48.91 27.13
C ASP A 18 -26.91 48.14 26.28
N LEU A 19 -25.64 48.10 26.71
CA LEU A 19 -24.58 47.29 26.08
C LEU A 19 -24.92 45.80 26.01
N LEU A 20 -25.47 45.24 27.10
CA LEU A 20 -25.91 43.84 27.17
C LEU A 20 -27.11 43.60 26.24
N THR A 21 -28.10 44.51 26.25
CA THR A 21 -29.30 44.44 25.39
C THR A 21 -28.93 44.53 23.91
N GLU A 22 -28.06 45.45 23.52
CA GLU A 22 -27.54 45.60 22.14
C GLU A 22 -26.79 44.36 21.66
N ASN A 23 -26.06 43.68 22.55
CA ASN A 23 -25.39 42.41 22.25
C ASN A 23 -26.32 41.18 22.30
N GLY A 24 -27.60 41.35 22.65
CA GLY A 24 -28.61 40.28 22.66
C GLY A 24 -28.71 39.50 23.97
N TYR A 25 -28.46 40.18 25.10
CA TYR A 25 -28.66 39.68 26.46
C TYR A 25 -29.79 40.47 27.15
N ASP A 26 -31.00 40.30 26.64
CA ASP A 26 -32.25 40.91 27.09
C ASP A 26 -33.01 40.08 28.14
N ASP A 27 -32.53 38.87 28.44
CA ASP A 27 -33.11 37.94 29.42
C ASP A 27 -32.15 37.70 30.62
N PRO A 28 -32.63 37.79 31.89
CA PRO A 28 -31.86 37.39 33.07
C PRO A 28 -31.20 36.01 32.99
N ASP A 29 -31.89 35.02 32.44
CA ASP A 29 -31.40 33.63 32.43
C ASP A 29 -30.21 33.50 31.47
N LEU A 30 -30.23 34.19 30.32
CA LEU A 30 -29.09 34.27 29.40
C LEU A 30 -27.87 34.95 30.03
N ILE A 31 -28.08 35.98 30.88
CA ILE A 31 -26.99 36.64 31.61
C ILE A 31 -26.43 35.72 32.71
N SER A 32 -27.25 34.86 33.30
CA SER A 32 -26.84 33.90 34.35
C SER A 32 -25.89 32.81 33.83
N GLU A 33 -26.00 32.44 32.54
CA GLU A 33 -25.12 31.44 31.92
C GLU A 33 -23.70 31.98 31.64
N LEU A 34 -23.54 33.31 31.48
CA LEU A 34 -22.27 33.93 31.06
C LEU A 34 -21.10 33.69 32.04
N THR A 35 -19.91 33.55 31.46
CA THR A 35 -18.62 33.51 32.18
C THR A 35 -17.97 34.90 32.33
N GLU A 36 -16.96 35.04 33.20
CA GLU A 36 -16.20 36.30 33.37
C GLU A 36 -15.62 36.79 32.04
N ASP A 37 -14.99 35.91 31.25
CA ASP A 37 -14.37 36.29 29.97
C ASP A 37 -15.38 36.58 28.86
N GLU A 38 -16.59 35.99 28.89
CA GLU A 38 -17.67 36.35 27.95
C GLU A 38 -18.26 37.73 28.27
N LEU A 39 -18.46 38.06 29.55
CA LEU A 39 -18.83 39.43 29.96
C LEU A 39 -17.77 40.44 29.52
N VAL A 40 -16.48 40.11 29.63
CA VAL A 40 -15.38 40.94 29.11
C VAL A 40 -15.43 41.06 27.58
N ALA A 41 -15.71 39.97 26.86
CA ALA A 41 -15.84 39.98 25.40
C ALA A 41 -17.04 40.81 24.88
N VAL A 42 -18.06 41.02 25.71
CA VAL A 42 -19.20 41.92 25.46
C VAL A 42 -18.88 43.39 25.79
N GLY A 43 -17.72 43.66 26.42
CA GLY A 43 -17.25 45.01 26.75
C GLY A 43 -17.44 45.42 28.23
N VAL A 44 -17.89 44.50 29.10
CA VAL A 44 -17.94 44.75 30.54
C VAL A 44 -16.51 44.82 31.09
N LYS A 45 -16.18 45.86 31.87
CA LYS A 45 -14.83 46.00 32.47
C LYS A 45 -14.54 44.78 33.35
N ARG A 46 -13.36 44.16 33.23
CA ARG A 46 -13.01 42.89 33.89
C ARG A 46 -13.30 42.86 35.40
N GLY A 47 -13.01 43.95 36.12
CA GLY A 47 -13.33 44.07 37.55
C GLY A 47 -14.84 44.09 37.88
N HIS A 48 -15.70 44.45 36.94
CA HIS A 48 -17.16 44.36 37.05
C HIS A 48 -17.66 42.99 36.59
N ALA A 49 -17.13 42.46 35.48
CA ALA A 49 -17.43 41.11 34.98
C ALA A 49 -17.18 40.04 36.06
N LYS A 50 -16.02 40.12 36.75
CA LYS A 50 -15.67 39.22 37.85
C LYS A 50 -16.64 39.29 39.03
N ARG A 51 -17.02 40.50 39.45
CA ARG A 51 -17.97 40.72 40.56
C ARG A 51 -19.37 40.22 40.21
N ALA A 52 -19.80 40.42 38.96
CA ALA A 52 -21.08 39.95 38.46
C ALA A 52 -21.13 38.42 38.34
N PHE A 53 -20.05 37.79 37.86
CA PHE A 53 -19.94 36.33 37.77
C PHE A 53 -19.95 35.66 39.15
N VAL A 54 -19.26 36.20 40.15
CA VAL A 54 -19.35 35.69 41.53
C VAL A 54 -20.78 35.83 42.07
N LYS A 55 -21.37 37.03 41.95
CA LYS A 55 -22.73 37.29 42.42
C LYS A 55 -23.81 36.47 41.72
N SER A 56 -23.70 36.20 40.42
CA SER A 56 -24.69 35.37 39.71
C SER A 56 -24.70 33.93 40.24
N ARG A 57 -23.54 33.41 40.66
CA ARG A 57 -23.42 32.09 41.31
C ARG A 57 -23.89 32.10 42.77
N GLU A 58 -23.65 33.18 43.53
CA GLU A 58 -24.21 33.36 44.88
C GLU A 58 -25.76 33.41 44.87
N VAL A 59 -26.33 34.11 43.88
CA VAL A 59 -27.79 34.19 43.67
C VAL A 59 -28.37 32.85 43.25
N ALA A 60 -27.71 32.12 42.33
CA ALA A 60 -28.10 30.77 41.95
C ALA A 60 -27.98 29.75 43.10
N ALA A 61 -27.16 30.03 44.12
CA ALA A 61 -26.97 29.20 45.31
C ALA A 61 -27.86 29.61 46.51
N GLY A 62 -28.65 30.69 46.40
CA GLY A 62 -29.64 31.07 47.42
C GLY A 62 -29.09 31.75 48.69
N GLY A 63 -27.93 32.39 48.62
CA GLY A 63 -27.32 33.08 49.78
C GLY A 63 -28.00 34.39 50.19
N PRO A 64 -27.99 34.78 51.49
CA PRO A 64 -28.56 36.04 51.95
C PRO A 64 -27.69 37.25 51.56
N ILE A 65 -28.33 38.33 51.12
CA ILE A 65 -27.65 39.55 50.65
C ILE A 65 -27.15 40.38 51.83
N ASN A 66 -25.83 40.52 51.96
CA ASN A 66 -25.18 41.49 52.87
C ASN A 66 -24.25 42.40 52.09
N THR A 67 -24.28 43.71 52.39
CA THR A 67 -23.44 44.73 51.74
C THR A 67 -22.35 45.23 52.68
N SER A 68 -21.09 44.98 52.35
CA SER A 68 -19.94 45.61 53.01
C SER A 68 -18.83 45.95 52.00
N ASN A 69 -18.19 47.09 52.20
CA ASN A 69 -16.96 47.49 51.51
C ASN A 69 -15.77 47.11 52.39
N THR A 70 -14.73 46.50 51.82
CA THR A 70 -13.40 46.44 52.46
C THR A 70 -12.30 46.58 51.42
N SER A 71 -11.28 47.37 51.74
CA SER A 71 -10.06 47.58 50.98
C SER A 71 -8.87 46.84 51.61
N ASN A 72 -7.88 46.42 50.81
CA ASN A 72 -6.43 46.38 51.05
C ASN A 72 -5.74 45.54 49.94
N SER A 73 -4.54 45.78 49.41
CA SER A 73 -3.33 46.58 49.74
C SER A 73 -2.18 45.80 50.41
N SER A 74 -1.00 45.84 49.77
CA SER A 74 0.30 45.22 50.17
C SER A 74 0.30 43.67 50.27
N SER A 75 1.42 42.94 50.24
CA SER A 75 2.86 43.27 50.04
C SER A 75 3.48 42.20 49.09
N SER A 76 4.74 42.18 48.65
CA SER A 76 6.02 42.47 49.32
C SER A 76 7.11 42.97 48.36
N ASN A 77 8.26 43.40 48.91
CA ASN A 77 9.35 44.01 48.15
C ASN A 77 10.70 43.73 48.85
N THR A 78 11.70 43.22 48.12
CA THR A 78 13.10 43.22 48.57
C THR A 78 14.08 43.19 47.39
N THR A 79 14.86 44.26 47.28
CA THR A 79 16.09 44.43 46.50
C THR A 79 17.22 44.74 47.52
N PRO A 80 18.45 45.25 47.21
CA PRO A 80 19.06 45.56 45.91
C PRO A 80 20.55 45.17 45.78
N THR A 81 21.17 45.50 44.65
CA THR A 81 22.48 46.20 44.61
C THR A 81 22.68 46.87 43.24
N THR A 82 23.39 48.00 43.19
CA THR A 82 23.44 48.94 42.04
C THR A 82 24.74 49.75 41.99
N SER A 83 24.91 50.56 40.92
CA SER A 83 25.91 51.65 40.68
C SER A 83 27.09 51.24 39.76
N SER A 84 27.68 52.07 38.86
CA SER A 84 27.46 53.48 38.43
C SER A 84 27.85 53.70 36.92
N PRO A 85 27.58 54.85 36.26
CA PRO A 85 27.69 55.00 34.78
C PRO A 85 28.81 55.95 34.18
N PRO A 86 28.56 57.05 33.42
CA PRO A 86 29.03 57.30 32.02
C PRO A 86 29.91 58.59 31.89
N PRO A 87 30.03 59.40 30.78
CA PRO A 87 29.58 59.38 29.35
C PRO A 87 30.80 59.62 28.36
N PRO A 88 30.91 60.55 27.35
CA PRO A 88 29.99 61.28 26.42
C PRO A 88 30.42 61.48 24.91
N GLN A 89 29.44 61.66 23.99
CA GLN A 89 29.50 62.45 22.70
C GLN A 89 30.44 61.96 21.55
N THR A 90 30.41 62.38 20.25
CA THR A 90 29.73 63.44 19.43
C THR A 90 29.59 62.95 17.94
N LYS A 91 28.46 63.12 17.20
CA LYS A 91 27.97 64.21 16.29
C LYS A 91 28.67 64.50 14.92
N SER A 92 27.93 64.25 13.80
CA SER A 92 27.71 65.13 12.60
C SER A 92 26.54 64.51 11.79
N LYS A 93 25.50 65.18 11.23
CA LYS A 93 25.27 66.40 10.40
C LYS A 93 25.74 66.23 8.95
N ILE A 94 24.84 66.18 7.94
CA ILE A 94 24.20 67.29 7.17
C ILE A 94 23.01 66.66 6.37
N SER A 95 21.72 67.09 6.36
CA SER A 95 21.00 68.36 6.01
C SER A 95 21.03 68.74 4.52
N ILE A 96 19.99 69.22 3.83
CA ILE A 96 18.56 69.47 4.13
C ILE A 96 17.78 69.50 2.79
N GLY A 97 16.48 69.18 2.76
CA GLY A 97 15.63 69.32 1.56
C GLY A 97 14.16 69.59 1.92
N LYS A 98 13.77 70.86 1.92
CA LYS A 98 12.40 71.39 2.13
C LYS A 98 12.02 72.16 0.85
N LYS A 99 10.75 72.40 0.47
CA LYS A 99 9.43 72.18 1.10
C LYS A 99 8.37 72.20 -0.02
N ASN A 100 7.23 71.56 0.18
CA ASN A 100 5.92 72.20 0.04
C ASN A 100 4.88 71.30 0.71
N ASP A 101 3.88 71.94 1.34
CA ASP A 101 2.84 71.27 2.10
C ASP A 101 1.50 71.59 1.39
N ASP A 102 0.56 70.65 1.41
CA ASP A 102 -0.89 70.91 1.37
C ASP A 102 -1.57 69.71 2.05
N ASP A 103 -2.57 69.99 2.90
CA ASP A 103 -3.03 69.04 3.92
C ASP A 103 -4.08 68.04 3.43
N SER A 104 -4.04 66.81 3.95
CA SER A 104 -5.23 65.95 4.16
C SER A 104 -4.90 64.71 4.99
N ASP A 105 -5.25 64.72 6.28
CA ASP A 105 -5.16 63.56 7.15
C ASP A 105 -6.17 62.47 6.75
N SER A 106 -5.72 61.21 6.70
CA SER A 106 -6.60 60.03 6.57
C SER A 106 -5.85 58.76 6.99
N ASP A 107 -5.80 58.48 8.29
CA ASP A 107 -5.32 57.20 8.82
C ASP A 107 -6.16 56.02 8.28
N SER A 108 -5.56 55.20 7.41
CA SER A 108 -6.21 54.02 6.84
C SER A 108 -5.88 52.76 7.65
N GLU A 109 -6.71 52.45 8.64
CA GLU A 109 -6.68 51.13 9.30
C GLU A 109 -6.86 50.00 8.26
N SER A 110 -6.05 48.95 8.37
CA SER A 110 -6.00 47.84 7.42
C SER A 110 -7.19 46.89 7.59
N THR A 111 -8.33 47.26 7.00
CA THR A 111 -9.54 46.42 6.99
C THR A 111 -9.28 45.04 6.37
N PRO A 112 -9.70 43.93 6.99
CA PRO A 112 -9.62 42.61 6.38
C PRO A 112 -10.54 42.54 5.15
N SER A 113 -10.03 41.98 4.05
CA SER A 113 -10.69 42.02 2.75
C SER A 113 -12.07 41.35 2.75
N MET A 114 -13.07 42.05 2.18
CA MET A 114 -14.36 41.44 1.90
C MET A 114 -14.22 40.41 0.78
N ILE A 115 -14.41 39.14 1.11
CA ILE A 115 -14.59 38.09 0.10
C ILE A 115 -15.96 38.31 -0.55
N SER A 116 -15.97 38.85 -1.77
CA SER A 116 -17.17 38.99 -2.59
C SER A 116 -17.55 37.64 -3.19
N TYR A 117 -18.86 37.38 -3.28
CA TYR A 117 -19.39 36.16 -3.88
C TYR A 117 -19.30 36.23 -5.42
N SER A 118 -18.63 35.25 -6.03
CA SER A 118 -18.35 35.19 -7.47
C SER A 118 -19.30 34.27 -8.27
N GLY A 119 -20.30 33.66 -7.63
CA GLY A 119 -21.24 32.74 -8.28
C GLY A 119 -22.49 33.41 -8.86
N PRO A 120 -23.40 32.62 -9.47
CA PRO A 120 -24.60 33.15 -10.12
C PRO A 120 -25.50 33.92 -9.14
N PRO A 121 -26.05 35.10 -9.50
CA PRO A 121 -26.83 35.93 -8.61
C PRO A 121 -28.04 35.20 -8.02
N LEU A 122 -28.43 35.56 -6.80
CA LEU A 122 -29.59 35.03 -6.09
C LEU A 122 -30.86 35.73 -6.60
N GLN A 123 -31.45 35.21 -7.68
CA GLN A 123 -32.56 35.82 -8.40
C GLN A 123 -33.92 35.14 -8.19
N SER A 124 -33.97 33.94 -7.60
CA SER A 124 -35.26 33.27 -7.34
C SER A 124 -35.99 33.89 -6.14
N LYS A 125 -37.27 33.53 -5.98
CA LYS A 125 -38.14 34.10 -4.95
C LYS A 125 -37.66 33.73 -3.54
N VAL A 126 -37.64 34.70 -2.63
CA VAL A 126 -37.40 34.46 -1.21
C VAL A 126 -38.67 33.83 -0.59
N ILE A 127 -38.52 32.64 0.02
CA ILE A 127 -39.62 31.90 0.67
C ILE A 127 -39.61 32.03 2.20
N PHE A 128 -38.46 32.41 2.77
CA PHE A 128 -38.31 32.81 4.18
C PHE A 128 -37.20 33.85 4.28
N GLU A 129 -37.41 34.90 5.07
CA GLU A 129 -36.33 35.76 5.55
C GLU A 129 -36.57 36.21 6.99
N GLY A 130 -35.48 36.44 7.73
CA GLY A 130 -35.54 36.80 9.13
C GLY A 130 -34.19 36.76 9.85
N PHE A 131 -34.13 37.36 11.03
CA PHE A 131 -32.93 37.35 11.88
C PHE A 131 -32.90 36.09 12.76
N LEU A 132 -31.89 35.24 12.54
CA LEU A 132 -31.60 34.07 13.38
C LEU A 132 -30.24 34.27 14.07
N GLN A 133 -30.10 33.77 15.30
CA GLN A 133 -28.77 33.54 15.87
C GLN A 133 -28.20 32.25 15.26
N LYS A 134 -26.96 32.29 14.78
CA LYS A 134 -26.24 31.09 14.32
C LYS A 134 -24.99 30.83 15.16
N LYS A 135 -24.69 29.57 15.45
CA LYS A 135 -23.45 29.21 16.15
C LYS A 135 -22.23 29.52 15.25
N GLY A 136 -21.10 29.84 15.88
CA GLY A 136 -19.87 30.20 15.19
C GLY A 136 -19.29 29.07 14.32
N GLU A 137 -18.38 29.44 13.42
CA GLU A 137 -17.23 28.58 13.14
C GLU A 137 -16.26 28.69 14.34
N GLU A 138 -15.39 27.72 14.50
CA GLU A 138 -14.54 27.58 15.69
C GLU A 138 -13.48 28.68 15.69
N GLY A 139 -13.45 29.52 16.74
CA GLY A 139 -12.51 30.64 16.82
C GLY A 139 -11.07 30.18 17.06
N PHE A 140 -10.12 31.10 16.91
CA PHE A 140 -8.68 30.86 17.16
C PHE A 140 -8.39 30.35 18.60
N PHE A 141 -9.29 30.62 19.55
CA PHE A 141 -9.25 30.12 20.92
C PHE A 141 -10.35 29.08 21.23
N GLY A 142 -10.85 28.35 20.23
CA GLY A 142 -11.82 27.24 20.36
C GLY A 142 -13.27 27.62 20.69
N SER A 143 -13.52 28.85 21.19
CA SER A 143 -14.88 29.29 21.55
C SER A 143 -15.80 29.45 20.32
N LYS A 144 -17.05 29.02 20.47
CA LYS A 144 -18.06 28.93 19.39
C LYS A 144 -19.20 29.92 19.60
N VAL A 145 -18.86 31.21 19.59
CA VAL A 145 -19.74 32.36 19.84
C VAL A 145 -20.97 32.36 18.92
N TRP A 146 -22.16 32.59 19.48
CA TRP A 146 -23.40 32.81 18.74
C TRP A 146 -23.41 34.19 18.07
N LYS A 147 -23.89 34.30 16.84
CA LYS A 147 -23.95 35.58 16.10
C LYS A 147 -25.30 35.75 15.42
N LYS A 148 -26.04 36.81 15.76
CA LYS A 148 -27.27 37.25 15.06
C LYS A 148 -26.91 37.58 13.60
N ARG A 149 -27.63 36.98 12.64
CA ARG A 149 -27.44 37.16 11.20
C ARG A 149 -28.80 37.18 10.51
N TYR A 150 -28.92 37.93 9.43
CA TYR A 150 -30.13 37.90 8.61
C TYR A 150 -30.02 36.74 7.62
N PHE A 151 -31.03 35.87 7.57
CA PHE A 151 -31.09 34.74 6.65
C PHE A 151 -32.13 35.01 5.56
N ARG A 152 -31.86 34.53 4.35
CA ARG A 152 -32.82 34.41 3.25
C ARG A 152 -32.76 32.98 2.69
N ILE A 153 -33.92 32.33 2.56
CA ILE A 153 -34.08 31.05 1.87
C ILE A 153 -34.77 31.32 0.53
N TYR A 154 -34.19 30.81 -0.54
CA TYR A 154 -34.58 31.04 -1.92
C TYR A 154 -35.21 29.77 -2.52
N GLU A 155 -36.27 29.96 -3.30
CA GLU A 155 -37.09 28.89 -3.92
C GLU A 155 -36.28 27.90 -4.77
N GLU A 156 -35.14 28.33 -5.30
CA GLU A 156 -34.22 27.48 -6.05
C GLU A 156 -33.46 26.43 -5.21
N GLY A 157 -33.49 26.48 -3.87
CA GLY A 157 -32.76 25.57 -2.97
C GLY A 157 -31.60 26.21 -2.20
N ARG A 158 -31.23 27.46 -2.53
CA ARG A 158 -30.14 28.19 -1.88
C ARG A 158 -30.61 28.88 -0.60
N MET A 159 -29.83 28.80 0.48
CA MET A 159 -30.00 29.59 1.70
C MET A 159 -28.76 30.45 1.93
N ALA A 160 -28.94 31.76 2.08
CA ALA A 160 -27.84 32.70 2.30
C ALA A 160 -27.99 33.43 3.63
N TYR A 161 -26.87 33.85 4.24
CA TYR A 161 -26.90 34.73 5.42
C TYR A 161 -25.99 35.94 5.30
N PHE A 162 -26.43 37.03 5.91
CA PHE A 162 -25.92 38.40 5.78
C PHE A 162 -25.63 38.99 7.18
N LYS A 163 -24.80 40.04 7.26
CA LYS A 163 -24.48 40.75 8.53
C LYS A 163 -25.70 41.57 8.97
N SER A 164 -26.34 42.28 8.04
CA SER A 164 -27.59 43.03 8.20
C SER A 164 -28.67 42.53 7.24
N ASN A 165 -29.86 43.14 7.25
CA ASN A 165 -30.93 42.90 6.28
C ASN A 165 -30.81 43.74 4.98
N THR A 166 -30.00 44.80 5.01
CA THR A 166 -29.74 45.70 3.86
C THR A 166 -28.50 45.33 3.05
N ASP A 167 -27.68 44.39 3.52
CA ASP A 167 -26.53 43.87 2.77
C ASP A 167 -26.98 43.23 1.44
N VAL A 168 -26.27 43.56 0.35
CA VAL A 168 -26.47 42.93 -0.96
C VAL A 168 -25.66 41.63 -1.09
N SER A 169 -24.45 41.58 -0.51
CA SER A 169 -23.54 40.44 -0.60
C SER A 169 -23.71 39.48 0.58
N PRO A 170 -24.00 38.18 0.35
CA PRO A 170 -24.08 37.20 1.43
C PRO A 170 -22.69 36.82 1.96
N ILE A 171 -22.59 36.57 3.27
CA ILE A 171 -21.37 36.08 3.91
C ILE A 171 -21.09 34.62 3.52
N LYS A 172 -22.14 33.82 3.35
CA LYS A 172 -22.07 32.41 2.93
C LYS A 172 -23.40 32.00 2.32
N ILE A 173 -23.34 31.09 1.34
CA ILE A 173 -24.49 30.42 0.73
C ILE A 173 -24.40 28.94 1.07
N ILE A 174 -25.55 28.32 1.30
CA ILE A 174 -25.73 26.94 1.74
C ILE A 174 -26.74 26.30 0.78
N GLU A 175 -26.34 25.23 0.09
CA GLU A 175 -27.20 24.51 -0.85
C GLU A 175 -28.08 23.51 -0.08
N LEU A 176 -29.34 23.85 0.19
CA LEU A 176 -30.24 23.03 1.01
C LEU A 176 -30.58 21.70 0.34
N ARG A 177 -30.55 21.63 -1.00
CA ARG A 177 -30.67 20.37 -1.75
C ARG A 177 -29.59 19.35 -1.35
N GLY A 178 -28.46 19.83 -0.83
CA GLY A 178 -27.34 19.04 -0.33
C GLY A 178 -27.32 18.83 1.18
N ALA A 179 -28.42 19.11 1.90
CA ALA A 179 -28.57 18.76 3.31
C ALA A 179 -29.14 17.34 3.49
N LEU A 180 -28.91 16.75 4.67
CA LEU A 180 -29.52 15.48 5.09
C LEU A 180 -30.89 15.71 5.76
N GLY A 181 -30.99 16.76 6.57
CA GLY A 181 -32.16 17.02 7.40
C GLY A 181 -32.15 18.41 8.03
N CYS A 182 -33.33 18.83 8.44
CA CYS A 182 -33.55 20.00 9.29
C CYS A 182 -34.39 19.54 10.49
N GLU A 183 -33.79 19.56 11.67
CA GLU A 183 -34.28 18.85 12.85
C GLU A 183 -34.37 19.81 14.04
N ASP A 184 -35.36 19.55 14.90
CA ASP A 184 -35.50 20.22 16.18
C ASP A 184 -34.33 19.87 17.11
N MET A 185 -34.01 20.77 18.04
CA MET A 185 -33.10 20.46 19.15
C MET A 185 -33.91 20.13 20.39
N GLU A 186 -33.81 18.89 20.87
CA GLU A 186 -34.47 18.45 22.09
C GLU A 186 -34.08 19.35 23.29
N GLY A 187 -35.06 19.64 24.15
CA GLY A 187 -34.90 20.55 25.28
C GLY A 187 -34.75 22.04 24.92
N LYS A 188 -34.73 22.44 23.64
CA LYS A 188 -34.48 23.85 23.23
C LYS A 188 -35.56 24.40 22.30
N GLN A 189 -36.58 25.02 22.89
CA GLN A 189 -37.80 25.50 22.22
C GLN A 189 -37.53 26.25 20.90
N TYR A 190 -36.67 27.27 20.90
CA TYR A 190 -36.39 28.12 19.73
C TYR A 190 -35.23 27.64 18.85
N ALA A 191 -34.57 26.52 19.18
CA ALA A 191 -33.38 26.05 18.49
C ALA A 191 -33.67 24.89 17.51
N PHE A 192 -32.89 24.83 16.44
CA PHE A 192 -32.93 23.78 15.42
C PHE A 192 -31.54 23.60 14.76
N LYS A 193 -31.31 22.45 14.14
CA LYS A 193 -30.09 22.13 13.37
C LYS A 193 -30.42 21.85 11.91
N ILE A 194 -29.49 22.19 11.01
CA ILE A 194 -29.48 21.71 9.62
C ILE A 194 -28.17 20.94 9.42
N SER A 195 -28.26 19.63 9.19
CA SER A 195 -27.13 18.73 8.97
C SER A 195 -26.84 18.62 7.48
N MET A 196 -25.62 18.94 7.04
CA MET A 196 -25.26 18.89 5.61
C MET A 196 -24.82 17.47 5.18
N LYS A 197 -25.10 17.10 3.92
CA LYS A 197 -24.54 15.90 3.24
C LYS A 197 -23.26 16.28 2.49
N THR A 198 -23.27 17.42 1.82
CA THR A 198 -22.17 17.95 0.98
C THR A 198 -20.97 18.46 1.78
N SER A 199 -21.10 18.60 3.10
CA SER A 199 -20.02 18.88 4.02
C SER A 199 -20.35 18.33 5.40
N ALA A 200 -19.36 18.03 6.23
CA ALA A 200 -19.56 17.61 7.62
C ALA A 200 -19.97 18.77 8.55
N ARG A 201 -20.73 19.74 8.03
CA ARG A 201 -21.16 20.94 8.75
C ARG A 201 -22.57 20.75 9.29
N VAL A 202 -22.75 21.04 10.57
CA VAL A 202 -24.07 21.21 11.19
C VAL A 202 -24.28 22.70 11.49
N TYR A 203 -25.34 23.28 10.93
CA TYR A 203 -25.75 24.66 11.19
C TYR A 203 -26.74 24.69 12.35
N TYR A 204 -26.24 25.00 13.55
CA TYR A 204 -27.06 25.26 14.73
C TYR A 204 -27.62 26.68 14.68
N LEU A 205 -28.95 26.81 14.72
CA LEU A 205 -29.72 28.03 14.54
C LEU A 205 -30.73 28.21 15.69
N VAL A 206 -30.98 29.46 16.08
CA VAL A 206 -32.00 29.84 17.06
C VAL A 206 -32.81 31.00 16.49
N ALA A 207 -34.14 30.88 16.51
CA ALA A 207 -35.06 31.93 16.09
C ALA A 207 -35.47 32.84 17.26
N GLN A 208 -36.04 34.01 16.96
CA GLN A 208 -36.60 34.92 17.97
C GLN A 208 -38.01 34.51 18.44
N SER A 209 -38.71 33.68 17.66
CA SER A 209 -40.04 33.17 18.01
C SER A 209 -40.20 31.72 17.54
N LEU A 210 -41.13 30.99 18.16
CA LEU A 210 -41.50 29.65 17.72
C LEU A 210 -42.13 29.66 16.30
N VAL A 211 -42.82 30.75 15.94
CA VAL A 211 -43.38 30.95 14.60
C VAL A 211 -42.27 31.09 13.55
N ASP A 212 -41.23 31.88 13.82
CA ASP A 212 -40.13 32.07 12.86
C ASP A 212 -39.23 30.84 12.77
N LYS A 213 -39.06 30.10 13.87
CA LYS A 213 -38.46 28.76 13.84
C LYS A 213 -39.24 27.86 12.88
N GLN A 214 -40.55 27.70 13.08
CA GLN A 214 -41.35 26.80 12.26
C GLN A 214 -41.36 27.23 10.78
N ARG A 215 -41.53 28.53 10.50
CA ARG A 215 -41.45 29.08 9.13
C ARG A 215 -40.10 28.80 8.46
N CYS A 216 -38.99 28.97 9.18
CA CYS A 216 -37.66 28.67 8.64
C CYS A 216 -37.46 27.17 8.41
N MET A 217 -37.91 26.32 9.35
CA MET A 217 -37.77 24.87 9.25
C MET A 217 -38.65 24.30 8.14
N ASP A 218 -39.89 24.77 7.98
CA ASP A 218 -40.78 24.33 6.90
C ASP A 218 -40.28 24.82 5.52
N ALA A 219 -39.72 26.02 5.43
CA ALA A 219 -39.08 26.51 4.21
C ALA A 219 -37.84 25.68 3.86
N ALA A 220 -37.01 25.31 4.85
CA ALA A 220 -35.84 24.46 4.63
C ALA A 220 -36.26 23.03 4.24
N LYS A 221 -37.13 22.38 5.02
CA LYS A 221 -37.60 20.99 4.80
C LYS A 221 -38.21 20.78 3.41
N LYS A 222 -38.85 21.80 2.81
CA LYS A 222 -39.39 21.75 1.43
C LYS A 222 -38.33 21.73 0.33
N LEU A 223 -37.11 22.17 0.61
CA LEU A 223 -35.99 22.28 -0.34
C LEU A 223 -34.92 21.19 -0.15
N ILE A 224 -34.95 20.47 0.97
CA ILE A 224 -34.08 19.32 1.23
C ILE A 224 -34.54 18.14 0.37
N ILE A 225 -33.62 17.58 -0.42
CA ILE A 225 -33.86 16.38 -1.21
C ILE A 225 -33.44 15.17 -0.34
N PRO A 226 -34.31 14.19 -0.09
CA PRO A 226 -33.95 13.02 0.72
C PRO A 226 -32.78 12.26 0.06
N PRO A 227 -31.81 11.77 0.84
CA PRO A 227 -30.62 11.12 0.29
C PRO A 227 -31.00 9.84 -0.47
N VAL A 228 -30.47 9.70 -1.69
CA VAL A 228 -30.50 8.42 -2.41
C VAL A 228 -29.67 7.40 -1.62
N VAL A 229 -30.17 6.17 -1.49
CA VAL A 229 -29.42 5.06 -0.88
C VAL A 229 -28.16 4.81 -1.72
N PRO A 230 -26.94 4.85 -1.15
CA PRO A 230 -25.77 4.42 -1.89
C PRO A 230 -25.91 2.95 -2.27
N VAL A 231 -25.66 2.59 -3.53
CA VAL A 231 -25.78 1.20 -3.98
C VAL A 231 -24.78 0.31 -3.25
N LYS A 232 -25.17 -0.90 -2.85
CA LYS A 232 -24.27 -1.84 -2.16
C LYS A 232 -23.04 -2.17 -3.02
N ILE A 233 -21.84 -1.89 -2.51
CA ILE A 233 -20.58 -2.17 -3.20
C ILE A 233 -19.96 -3.45 -2.62
N ASP A 234 -20.13 -4.56 -3.35
CA ASP A 234 -19.38 -5.79 -3.11
C ASP A 234 -17.86 -5.48 -3.10
N PRO A 235 -17.15 -5.73 -1.97
CA PRO A 235 -15.74 -5.42 -1.82
C PRO A 235 -14.80 -6.34 -2.61
N ASN A 236 -15.25 -7.53 -3.01
CA ASN A 236 -14.44 -8.51 -3.74
C ASN A 236 -14.63 -8.41 -5.27
N ALA A 237 -15.74 -7.83 -5.72
CA ALA A 237 -16.03 -7.72 -7.15
C ALA A 237 -15.10 -6.72 -7.85
N ILE A 238 -14.06 -7.25 -8.48
CA ILE A 238 -13.18 -6.57 -9.44
C ILE A 238 -14.02 -5.88 -10.52
N ARG A 239 -13.64 -4.67 -10.94
CA ARG A 239 -14.16 -4.07 -12.18
C ARG A 239 -13.37 -4.65 -13.35
N PRO A 240 -13.99 -5.32 -14.35
CA PRO A 240 -13.27 -5.99 -15.42
C PRO A 240 -12.71 -4.99 -16.43
N TYR A 241 -11.59 -4.35 -16.08
CA TYR A 241 -10.73 -3.69 -17.05
C TYR A 241 -9.80 -4.75 -17.66
N LEU A 242 -10.22 -5.28 -18.82
CA LEU A 242 -9.38 -6.03 -19.76
C LEU A 242 -8.65 -7.28 -19.21
N GLN A 243 -9.30 -8.07 -18.35
CA GLN A 243 -8.97 -9.51 -18.24
C GLN A 243 -9.84 -10.31 -19.23
N HIS A 244 -9.41 -10.33 -20.50
CA HIS A 244 -9.91 -11.31 -21.46
C HIS A 244 -9.31 -12.68 -21.12
N THR A 245 -10.04 -13.51 -20.37
CA THR A 245 -9.69 -14.89 -20.04
C THR A 245 -9.85 -15.87 -21.21
N GLN A 246 -9.48 -15.44 -22.43
CA GLN A 246 -9.23 -16.37 -23.53
C GLN A 246 -7.76 -16.78 -23.48
N GLU A 247 -7.55 -18.06 -23.18
CA GLU A 247 -6.21 -18.62 -23.03
C GLU A 247 -5.48 -18.62 -24.38
N PRO A 248 -4.22 -18.17 -24.43
CA PRO A 248 -3.37 -18.35 -25.59
C PRO A 248 -3.28 -19.82 -25.98
N SER A 249 -3.10 -20.11 -27.27
CA SER A 249 -2.95 -21.48 -27.78
C SER A 249 -1.79 -22.26 -27.13
N GLN A 250 -0.79 -21.56 -26.59
CA GLN A 250 0.38 -22.07 -25.87
C GLN A 250 0.23 -22.10 -24.34
N CYS A 251 -0.94 -21.74 -23.79
CA CYS A 251 -1.26 -21.83 -22.37
C CYS A 251 -2.23 -22.99 -22.05
N LYS A 252 -2.30 -24.00 -22.93
CA LYS A 252 -3.14 -25.18 -22.72
C LYS A 252 -2.59 -26.05 -21.60
N SER A 253 -3.51 -26.65 -20.83
CA SER A 253 -3.16 -27.52 -19.72
C SER A 253 -2.39 -28.75 -20.20
N SER A 254 -1.21 -29.00 -19.61
CA SER A 254 -0.35 -30.16 -19.91
C SER A 254 -0.95 -31.52 -19.49
N ARG A 255 -2.26 -31.58 -19.21
CA ARG A 255 -2.99 -32.81 -18.93
C ARG A 255 -3.46 -33.49 -20.21
N PHE A 256 -3.78 -32.71 -21.24
CA PHE A 256 -4.03 -33.15 -22.62
C PHE A 256 -3.76 -31.98 -23.57
N ASP A 257 -2.80 -32.14 -24.49
CA ASP A 257 -2.65 -31.22 -25.61
C ASP A 257 -3.87 -31.27 -26.54
N ALA A 258 -4.02 -30.23 -27.38
CA ALA A 258 -5.16 -30.16 -28.29
C ALA A 258 -5.00 -31.15 -29.46
N PRO A 259 -6.09 -31.71 -30.03
CA PRO A 259 -5.99 -32.79 -31.01
C PRO A 259 -5.10 -32.53 -32.24
N SER A 260 -4.93 -31.26 -32.63
CA SER A 260 -4.02 -30.83 -33.71
C SER A 260 -2.51 -30.93 -33.37
N SER A 261 -2.12 -31.31 -32.15
CA SER A 261 -0.71 -31.58 -31.81
C SER A 261 -0.29 -33.02 -32.12
N TRP A 262 -1.24 -33.96 -32.25
CA TRP A 262 -0.97 -35.33 -32.65
C TRP A 262 -0.66 -35.46 -34.16
N GLU A 263 -0.88 -34.40 -34.93
CA GLU A 263 -0.44 -34.26 -36.33
C GLU A 263 0.98 -33.67 -36.47
N VAL A 264 1.69 -33.43 -35.35
CA VAL A 264 3.13 -33.15 -35.41
C VAL A 264 3.83 -34.43 -35.84
N LEU A 265 4.18 -34.50 -37.12
CA LEU A 265 5.03 -35.53 -37.71
C LEU A 265 6.21 -35.82 -36.77
N GLU A 266 6.25 -37.03 -36.20
CA GLU A 266 7.34 -37.45 -35.34
C GLU A 266 8.64 -37.38 -36.13
N LYS A 267 9.44 -36.35 -35.87
CA LYS A 267 10.74 -36.21 -36.51
C LYS A 267 11.60 -37.38 -36.06
N PRO A 268 12.10 -38.23 -36.97
CA PRO A 268 12.93 -39.37 -36.58
C PRO A 268 14.15 -38.86 -35.82
N ALA A 269 14.36 -39.40 -34.62
CA ALA A 269 15.43 -38.95 -33.73
C ALA A 269 16.79 -39.29 -34.35
N ALA A 270 17.63 -38.27 -34.53
CA ALA A 270 18.97 -38.46 -35.08
C ALA A 270 19.98 -38.77 -33.95
N GLU A 271 21.07 -39.44 -34.29
CA GLU A 271 22.20 -39.56 -33.37
C GLU A 271 22.70 -38.17 -32.93
N GLY A 272 22.91 -38.00 -31.63
CA GLY A 272 23.28 -36.71 -31.04
C GLY A 272 22.12 -35.73 -30.88
N ASP A 273 20.86 -36.11 -31.12
CA ASP A 273 19.72 -35.30 -30.66
C ASP A 273 19.62 -35.37 -29.14
N ILE A 274 19.75 -34.20 -28.49
CA ILE A 274 19.62 -33.99 -27.05
C ILE A 274 18.45 -33.04 -26.77
N ARG A 275 17.67 -33.31 -25.72
CA ARG A 275 16.61 -32.46 -25.18
C ARG A 275 16.76 -32.32 -23.66
N LEU A 276 16.68 -31.11 -23.13
CA LEU A 276 16.67 -30.83 -21.68
C LEU A 276 15.43 -30.04 -21.28
N ASN A 277 14.64 -30.60 -20.37
CA ASN A 277 13.52 -29.95 -19.72
C ASN A 277 13.98 -29.49 -18.33
N ILE A 278 14.36 -28.21 -18.19
CA ILE A 278 15.01 -27.66 -17.00
C ILE A 278 13.98 -26.92 -16.12
N HIS A 279 13.70 -27.45 -14.93
CA HIS A 279 12.72 -26.88 -14.02
C HIS A 279 13.30 -25.77 -13.13
N SER A 280 12.46 -24.82 -12.74
CA SER A 280 12.80 -23.78 -11.76
C SER A 280 12.98 -24.34 -10.34
N SER A 281 12.35 -25.47 -10.04
CA SER A 281 12.58 -26.27 -8.82
C SER A 281 13.96 -26.93 -8.72
N GLY A 282 14.78 -26.90 -9.79
CA GLY A 282 16.08 -27.55 -9.86
C GLY A 282 16.05 -29.01 -10.36
N GLN A 283 14.86 -29.57 -10.61
CA GLN A 283 14.70 -30.82 -11.34
C GLN A 283 15.07 -30.65 -12.82
N VAL A 284 15.64 -31.67 -13.46
CA VAL A 284 15.85 -31.68 -14.91
C VAL A 284 15.54 -33.07 -15.44
N PHE A 285 14.74 -33.14 -16.49
CA PHE A 285 14.60 -34.34 -17.33
C PHE A 285 15.49 -34.17 -18.58
N ILE A 286 16.35 -35.14 -18.83
CA ILE A 286 17.24 -35.19 -19.99
C ILE A 286 16.81 -36.37 -20.85
N GLU A 287 16.78 -36.15 -22.16
CA GLU A 287 16.58 -37.16 -23.19
C GLU A 287 17.66 -36.99 -24.26
N GLU A 288 18.34 -38.07 -24.61
CA GLU A 288 19.44 -38.05 -25.59
C GLU A 288 19.46 -39.32 -26.44
N THR A 289 19.79 -39.15 -27.72
CA THR A 289 19.86 -40.23 -28.71
C THR A 289 21.31 -40.55 -29.02
N ARG A 290 21.74 -41.80 -28.77
CA ARG A 290 23.14 -42.25 -28.91
C ARG A 290 23.20 -43.66 -29.50
N THR A 291 24.23 -43.95 -30.31
CA THR A 291 24.51 -45.34 -30.72
C THR A 291 25.19 -46.11 -29.59
N ILE A 292 24.82 -47.37 -29.41
CA ILE A 292 25.52 -48.34 -28.56
C ILE A 292 25.95 -49.55 -29.39
N ASN A 293 27.01 -50.22 -28.94
CA ASN A 293 27.47 -51.51 -29.45
C ASN A 293 27.51 -52.50 -28.28
N LEU A 294 26.82 -53.63 -28.41
CA LEU A 294 26.81 -54.72 -27.45
C LEU A 294 27.98 -55.68 -27.70
N ASP A 295 28.54 -56.26 -26.64
CA ASP A 295 29.50 -57.36 -26.74
C ASP A 295 28.82 -58.71 -27.05
N ASP A 296 29.58 -59.81 -27.06
CA ASP A 296 29.05 -61.16 -27.29
C ASP A 296 28.11 -61.67 -26.18
N ASN A 297 28.08 -61.02 -25.02
CA ASN A 297 27.21 -61.34 -23.88
C ASN A 297 25.99 -60.39 -23.77
N GLY A 298 25.88 -59.39 -24.65
CA GLY A 298 24.88 -58.32 -24.55
C GLY A 298 25.24 -57.18 -23.58
N MET A 299 26.47 -57.14 -23.09
CA MET A 299 26.94 -56.11 -22.15
C MET A 299 27.32 -54.81 -22.88
N VAL A 300 27.05 -53.68 -22.23
CA VAL A 300 27.52 -52.35 -22.68
C VAL A 300 27.76 -51.40 -21.51
N TRP A 301 28.75 -50.51 -21.67
CA TRP A 301 29.08 -49.45 -20.74
C TRP A 301 28.70 -48.08 -21.32
N ILE A 302 27.88 -47.33 -20.58
CA ILE A 302 27.40 -46.00 -20.93
C ILE A 302 28.19 -44.95 -20.15
N HIS A 303 29.05 -44.22 -20.85
CA HIS A 303 29.81 -43.08 -20.33
C HIS A 303 29.20 -41.75 -20.82
N ASP A 304 29.82 -40.62 -20.46
CA ASP A 304 29.29 -39.27 -20.70
C ASP A 304 27.87 -39.10 -20.12
N LEU A 305 27.79 -39.17 -18.80
CA LEU A 305 26.60 -38.92 -18.01
C LEU A 305 26.88 -37.75 -17.04
N PRO A 306 25.86 -37.00 -16.60
CA PRO A 306 26.06 -36.02 -15.53
C PRO A 306 26.58 -36.70 -14.26
N LYS A 307 27.34 -35.95 -13.44
CA LYS A 307 27.95 -36.36 -12.15
C LYS A 307 26.99 -36.92 -11.10
N SER A 308 25.69 -36.90 -11.36
CA SER A 308 24.61 -37.51 -10.58
C SER A 308 23.36 -37.54 -11.46
N LEU A 309 22.66 -38.66 -11.46
CA LEU A 309 21.29 -38.81 -11.98
C LEU A 309 20.50 -39.65 -10.97
N ASP A 310 19.19 -39.74 -11.15
CA ASP A 310 18.34 -40.66 -10.38
C ASP A 310 18.23 -41.98 -11.14
N GLU A 311 18.97 -43.00 -10.70
CA GLU A 311 19.13 -44.29 -11.37
C GLU A 311 17.80 -45.05 -11.58
N ARG A 312 16.80 -44.73 -10.74
CA ARG A 312 15.44 -45.30 -10.77
C ARG A 312 14.56 -44.68 -11.87
N THR A 313 15.07 -43.65 -12.53
CA THR A 313 14.38 -42.91 -13.61
C THR A 313 15.08 -43.06 -14.96
N VAL A 314 16.17 -43.83 -15.01
CA VAL A 314 16.85 -44.19 -16.25
C VAL A 314 15.91 -45.07 -17.08
N HIS A 315 15.62 -44.63 -18.30
CA HIS A 315 14.79 -45.34 -19.25
C HIS A 315 15.55 -45.53 -20.56
N TYR A 316 15.50 -46.77 -21.04
CA TYR A 316 16.08 -47.25 -22.28
C TYR A 316 14.96 -47.52 -23.29
N GLN A 317 15.10 -47.00 -24.50
CA GLN A 317 14.27 -47.36 -25.64
C GLN A 317 15.16 -47.50 -26.88
N SER A 318 15.18 -48.67 -27.51
CA SER A 318 15.86 -48.85 -28.79
C SER A 318 14.98 -48.37 -29.95
N ILE A 319 15.61 -47.71 -30.91
CA ILE A 319 14.99 -47.24 -32.16
C ILE A 319 15.26 -48.26 -33.28
N THR A 320 16.33 -49.05 -33.16
CA THR A 320 16.74 -50.08 -34.12
C THR A 320 16.02 -51.41 -33.89
N ASP A 321 15.87 -51.84 -32.63
CA ASP A 321 15.19 -53.09 -32.24
C ASP A 321 14.14 -52.80 -31.15
N PRO A 322 12.87 -52.52 -31.52
CA PRO A 322 11.84 -52.13 -30.56
C PRO A 322 11.51 -53.16 -29.45
N GLU A 323 11.90 -54.42 -29.62
CA GLU A 323 11.75 -55.48 -28.61
C GLU A 323 12.97 -55.59 -27.67
N SER A 324 14.01 -54.78 -27.90
CA SER A 324 15.23 -54.72 -27.08
C SER A 324 14.97 -54.11 -25.71
N PHE A 325 15.51 -54.72 -24.64
CA PHE A 325 15.40 -54.19 -23.28
C PHE A 325 16.60 -54.53 -22.40
N VAL A 326 16.80 -53.70 -21.37
CA VAL A 326 17.82 -53.90 -20.32
C VAL A 326 17.33 -54.98 -19.35
N LEU A 327 18.12 -56.06 -19.20
CA LEU A 327 17.92 -57.12 -18.21
C LEU A 327 18.43 -56.70 -16.83
N GLU A 328 19.64 -56.12 -16.78
CA GLU A 328 20.32 -55.72 -15.55
C GLU A 328 20.96 -54.33 -15.73
N GLN A 329 20.93 -53.52 -14.68
CA GLN A 329 21.54 -52.19 -14.64
C GLN A 329 22.31 -51.98 -13.33
N THR A 330 23.59 -51.65 -13.46
CA THR A 330 24.41 -51.17 -12.35
C THR A 330 24.81 -49.71 -12.60
N TYR A 331 24.43 -48.80 -11.68
CA TYR A 331 24.87 -47.41 -11.72
C TYR A 331 26.15 -47.23 -10.89
N HIS A 332 27.16 -46.61 -11.49
CA HIS A 332 28.42 -46.28 -10.84
C HIS A 332 28.60 -44.77 -10.78
N ASN A 333 28.82 -44.26 -9.56
CA ASN A 333 29.14 -42.86 -9.33
C ASN A 333 29.86 -42.70 -7.97
N ASP A 334 31.18 -42.66 -8.00
CA ASP A 334 32.00 -42.42 -6.82
C ASP A 334 32.18 -40.92 -6.59
N ALA A 335 31.47 -40.38 -5.59
CA ALA A 335 31.62 -38.99 -5.18
C ALA A 335 33.07 -38.69 -4.76
N LYS A 336 33.75 -37.81 -5.49
CA LYS A 336 35.16 -37.43 -5.28
C LYS A 336 35.31 -36.44 -4.10
N THR A 337 35.05 -36.91 -2.88
CA THR A 337 35.27 -36.15 -1.62
C THR A 337 36.45 -36.74 -0.83
N PRO A 338 37.11 -35.98 0.08
CA PRO A 338 38.24 -36.49 0.86
C PRO A 338 37.89 -37.72 1.70
N GLU A 339 36.69 -37.76 2.27
CA GLU A 339 36.20 -38.88 3.07
C GLU A 339 35.99 -40.10 2.20
N ARG A 340 35.37 -39.93 1.01
CA ARG A 340 35.19 -41.02 0.04
C ARG A 340 36.50 -41.47 -0.59
N MET A 341 37.51 -40.61 -0.64
CA MET A 341 38.87 -41.00 -1.00
C MET A 341 39.51 -41.90 0.05
N LEU A 342 39.35 -41.57 1.33
CA LEU A 342 39.83 -42.39 2.44
C LEU A 342 39.06 -43.72 2.60
N ASP A 343 37.72 -43.72 2.44
CA ASP A 343 36.87 -44.93 2.39
C ASP A 343 37.45 -45.99 1.44
N LYS A 344 37.85 -45.57 0.24
CA LYS A 344 38.37 -46.45 -0.81
C LYS A 344 39.82 -46.89 -0.59
N LEU A 345 40.57 -46.16 0.22
CA LEU A 345 41.95 -46.48 0.59
C LEU A 345 42.03 -47.39 1.83
N ILE A 346 40.91 -47.73 2.48
CA ILE A 346 40.87 -48.70 3.60
C ILE A 346 41.57 -50.02 3.16
N GLY A 347 42.51 -50.48 3.99
CA GLY A 347 43.32 -51.67 3.74
C GLY A 347 44.49 -51.46 2.76
N LYS A 348 44.66 -50.26 2.17
CA LYS A 348 45.83 -49.88 1.37
C LYS A 348 46.90 -49.23 2.25
N GLU A 349 48.15 -49.35 1.84
CA GLU A 349 49.28 -48.65 2.45
C GLU A 349 49.49 -47.29 1.77
N ILE A 350 49.53 -46.22 2.56
CA ILE A 350 49.79 -44.85 2.10
C ILE A 350 50.81 -44.16 3.02
N GLU A 351 51.36 -43.05 2.54
CA GLU A 351 52.15 -42.10 3.31
C GLU A 351 51.37 -40.79 3.46
N VAL A 352 51.28 -40.29 4.69
CA VAL A 352 50.68 -39.02 5.06
C VAL A 352 51.79 -38.02 5.40
N SER A 353 51.76 -36.86 4.77
CA SER A 353 52.66 -35.75 5.07
C SER A 353 51.89 -34.64 5.80
N ILE A 354 52.29 -34.37 7.04
CA ILE A 354 51.72 -33.33 7.91
C ILE A 354 52.71 -32.15 7.98
N PRO A 355 52.30 -30.92 7.60
CA PRO A 355 53.14 -29.74 7.76
C PRO A 355 53.39 -29.43 9.25
N ARG A 356 54.55 -28.84 9.55
CA ARG A 356 54.87 -28.26 10.86
C ARG A 356 54.78 -26.74 10.79
N ASP A 357 54.76 -26.09 11.96
CA ASP A 357 55.05 -24.66 12.08
C ASP A 357 56.42 -24.30 11.46
N ASP A 358 56.58 -23.03 11.07
CA ASP A 358 57.69 -22.41 10.31
C ASP A 358 59.13 -22.59 10.87
N HIS A 359 59.32 -23.40 11.92
CA HIS A 359 60.61 -23.69 12.56
C HIS A 359 61.23 -25.04 12.11
N PHE A 360 60.63 -25.74 11.13
CA PHE A 360 61.15 -27.00 10.59
C PHE A 360 61.03 -27.04 9.05
N ASP A 361 62.15 -27.26 8.35
CA ASP A 361 62.21 -27.29 6.88
C ASP A 361 61.52 -28.51 6.25
N GLU A 362 61.29 -29.59 7.01
CA GLU A 362 60.69 -30.84 6.51
C GLU A 362 59.40 -31.23 7.25
N PRO A 363 58.32 -31.62 6.52
CA PRO A 363 57.07 -32.08 7.11
C PRO A 363 57.19 -33.51 7.67
N ILE A 364 56.38 -33.84 8.68
CA ILE A 364 56.35 -35.21 9.23
C ILE A 364 55.73 -36.14 8.19
N LYS A 365 56.46 -37.18 7.76
CA LYS A 365 55.94 -38.26 6.92
C LYS A 365 55.62 -39.48 7.78
N MET A 366 54.39 -39.97 7.69
CA MET A 366 53.89 -41.15 8.41
C MET A 366 53.36 -42.17 7.41
N LYS A 367 54.01 -43.33 7.32
CA LYS A 367 53.59 -44.46 6.47
C LYS A 367 52.76 -45.46 7.27
N GLY A 368 51.67 -45.97 6.69
CA GLY A 368 50.86 -47.04 7.32
C GLY A 368 49.67 -47.49 6.48
N VAL A 369 48.97 -48.51 6.95
CA VAL A 369 47.75 -49.04 6.34
C VAL A 369 46.54 -48.27 6.85
N VAL A 370 45.69 -47.77 5.95
CA VAL A 370 44.46 -47.06 6.32
C VAL A 370 43.46 -48.03 6.97
N ILE A 371 42.98 -47.66 8.14
CA ILE A 371 41.85 -48.29 8.83
C ILE A 371 40.80 -47.23 9.15
N TYR A 372 39.54 -47.64 9.23
CA TYR A 372 38.42 -46.77 9.62
C TYR A 372 37.84 -47.23 10.96
N ASN A 373 37.51 -46.30 11.85
CA ASN A 373 36.86 -46.54 13.13
C ASN A 373 35.37 -46.15 13.03
N PRO A 374 34.43 -47.11 12.87
CA PRO A 374 33.01 -46.81 12.70
C PRO A 374 32.36 -46.13 13.91
N LYS A 375 32.95 -46.26 15.11
CA LYS A 375 32.42 -45.71 16.36
C LYS A 375 32.66 -44.20 16.48
N GLU A 376 33.83 -43.75 16.04
CA GLU A 376 34.27 -42.35 16.10
C GLU A 376 34.18 -41.64 14.74
N LYS A 377 33.98 -42.39 13.65
CA LYS A 377 33.98 -41.93 12.26
C LYS A 377 35.32 -41.32 11.82
N THR A 378 36.41 -41.77 12.44
CA THR A 378 37.78 -41.35 12.17
C THR A 378 38.51 -42.39 11.32
N TYR A 379 39.46 -41.94 10.52
CA TYR A 379 40.44 -42.80 9.86
C TYR A 379 41.72 -42.85 10.70
N ALA A 380 42.52 -43.90 10.55
CA ALA A 380 43.84 -43.98 11.15
C ALA A 380 44.82 -44.75 10.25
N LEU A 381 46.11 -44.53 10.44
CA LEU A 381 47.19 -45.30 9.82
C LEU A 381 47.78 -46.28 10.84
N GLN A 382 47.67 -47.58 10.57
CA GLN A 382 48.42 -48.60 11.29
C GLN A 382 49.78 -48.81 10.62
N ASN A 383 50.87 -48.42 11.28
CA ASN A 383 52.20 -48.83 10.87
C ASN A 383 52.54 -50.17 11.53
N LYS A 384 52.82 -51.19 10.71
CA LYS A 384 53.10 -52.57 11.14
C LYS A 384 54.56 -52.81 11.53
N GLU A 385 55.48 -51.94 11.11
CA GLU A 385 56.92 -52.02 11.40
C GLU A 385 57.21 -51.41 12.78
N THR A 386 56.58 -50.27 13.11
CA THR A 386 56.68 -49.62 14.43
C THR A 386 55.59 -50.06 15.41
N ASN A 387 54.60 -50.84 14.96
CA ASN A 387 53.41 -51.24 15.72
C ASN A 387 52.64 -50.06 16.35
N THR A 388 52.49 -48.96 15.62
CA THR A 388 51.78 -47.74 16.06
C THR A 388 50.54 -47.46 15.22
N VAL A 389 49.56 -46.76 15.81
CA VAL A 389 48.32 -46.33 15.15
C VAL A 389 48.20 -44.82 15.30
N HIS A 390 48.09 -44.10 14.17
CA HIS A 390 48.01 -42.64 14.12
C HIS A 390 46.66 -42.23 13.54
N PHE A 391 45.83 -41.56 14.35
CA PHE A 391 44.50 -41.11 13.91
C PHE A 391 44.60 -39.88 13.01
N LEU A 392 43.84 -39.86 11.92
CA LEU A 392 43.80 -38.78 10.94
C LEU A 392 42.63 -37.84 11.26
N SER A 393 42.94 -36.56 11.46
CA SER A 393 41.96 -35.49 11.60
C SER A 393 41.77 -34.78 10.25
N SER A 394 40.52 -34.63 9.79
CA SER A 394 40.21 -34.01 8.50
C SER A 394 40.31 -32.46 8.50
N GLY A 395 40.78 -31.86 9.59
CA GLY A 395 40.92 -30.40 9.73
C GLY A 395 42.31 -29.85 9.34
N GLU A 396 43.32 -30.71 9.14
CA GLU A 396 44.69 -30.31 8.80
C GLU A 396 44.95 -30.45 7.29
N VAL A 397 45.88 -29.65 6.76
CA VAL A 397 46.27 -29.67 5.34
C VAL A 397 47.22 -30.84 5.09
N ILE A 398 46.65 -32.05 5.12
CA ILE A 398 47.37 -33.31 4.94
C ILE A 398 47.57 -33.60 3.45
N SER A 399 48.82 -33.85 3.04
CA SER A 399 49.13 -34.37 1.70
C SER A 399 49.27 -35.90 1.74
N PHE A 400 48.58 -36.59 0.82
CA PHE A 400 48.61 -38.06 0.72
C PHE A 400 49.49 -38.51 -0.44
N ASN A 401 50.54 -39.28 -0.14
CA ASN A 401 51.32 -40.04 -1.11
C ASN A 401 50.83 -41.50 -1.12
N LEU A 402 50.37 -41.97 -2.28
CA LEU A 402 49.68 -43.26 -2.42
C LEU A 402 50.63 -44.44 -2.69
N LEU A 403 51.95 -44.17 -2.77
CA LEU A 403 53.05 -45.13 -2.84
C LEU A 403 53.01 -46.10 -4.04
N LYS A 404 52.18 -47.14 -3.95
CA LYS A 404 51.98 -48.18 -4.99
C LYS A 404 50.51 -48.27 -5.45
N THR A 405 49.67 -47.35 -5.01
CA THR A 405 48.23 -47.34 -5.27
C THR A 405 47.89 -46.20 -6.24
N GLU A 406 47.44 -46.55 -7.44
CA GLU A 406 46.94 -45.58 -8.42
C GLU A 406 45.50 -45.18 -8.10
N LEU A 407 45.12 -43.92 -8.39
CA LEU A 407 43.75 -43.41 -8.18
C LEU A 407 42.76 -43.91 -9.24
N GLU A 408 43.24 -44.30 -10.41
CA GLU A 408 42.42 -44.38 -11.63
C GLU A 408 41.59 -45.66 -11.87
N PRO A 409 41.58 -46.67 -10.97
CA PRO A 409 40.45 -47.59 -10.88
C PRO A 409 39.54 -47.33 -9.66
N ILE A 410 39.87 -46.33 -8.82
CA ILE A 410 39.26 -46.18 -7.49
C ILE A 410 37.94 -45.38 -7.51
N PHE A 411 37.86 -44.33 -8.34
CA PHE A 411 36.68 -43.47 -8.45
C PHE A 411 36.04 -43.65 -9.83
N ARG A 412 35.01 -44.50 -9.91
CA ARG A 412 34.21 -44.63 -11.12
C ARG A 412 33.42 -43.35 -11.36
N GLU A 413 33.65 -42.73 -12.52
CA GLU A 413 32.83 -41.61 -12.96
C GLU A 413 31.41 -42.07 -13.28
N SER A 414 30.46 -41.12 -13.36
CA SER A 414 29.05 -41.41 -13.61
C SER A 414 28.87 -42.25 -14.88
N SER A 415 28.51 -43.52 -14.69
CA SER A 415 28.43 -44.52 -15.74
C SER A 415 27.38 -45.59 -15.43
N LEU A 416 26.77 -46.14 -16.46
CA LEU A 416 25.83 -47.26 -16.35
C LEU A 416 26.45 -48.48 -17.02
N GLU A 417 26.52 -49.60 -16.30
CA GLU A 417 26.75 -50.93 -16.85
C GLU A 417 25.39 -51.58 -17.09
N TRP A 418 25.14 -52.03 -18.32
CA TRP A 418 23.89 -52.68 -18.72
C TRP A 418 24.16 -54.06 -19.33
N MET A 419 23.32 -55.04 -18.98
CA MET A 419 23.10 -56.24 -19.80
C MET A 419 21.83 -56.03 -20.62
N VAL A 420 21.93 -56.07 -21.95
CA VAL A 420 20.83 -55.78 -22.89
C VAL A 420 20.48 -57.03 -23.68
N LYS A 421 19.20 -57.37 -23.73
CA LYS A 421 18.68 -58.43 -24.62
C LYS A 421 18.17 -57.78 -25.90
N SER A 422 18.74 -58.16 -27.05
CA SER A 422 18.37 -57.66 -28.37
C SER A 422 18.70 -58.70 -29.46
N ALA A 423 18.10 -58.55 -30.64
CA ALA A 423 18.55 -59.22 -31.87
C ALA A 423 19.77 -58.54 -32.51
N GLU A 424 19.95 -57.22 -32.32
CA GLU A 424 20.95 -56.41 -33.03
C GLU A 424 22.09 -55.95 -32.10
N LYS A 425 23.34 -56.12 -32.57
CA LYS A 425 24.54 -55.73 -31.81
C LYS A 425 24.78 -54.22 -31.79
N GLN A 426 24.53 -53.53 -32.89
CA GLN A 426 24.64 -52.07 -32.99
C GLN A 426 23.24 -51.48 -33.01
N GLN A 427 22.94 -50.56 -32.09
CA GLN A 427 21.60 -49.99 -31.95
C GLN A 427 21.67 -48.48 -31.72
N LEU A 428 20.81 -47.74 -32.40
CA LEU A 428 20.49 -46.37 -32.05
C LEU A 428 19.46 -46.40 -30.91
N ILE A 429 19.81 -45.84 -29.76
CA ILE A 429 18.94 -45.83 -28.58
C ILE A 429 18.58 -44.40 -28.15
N ARG A 430 17.39 -44.26 -27.60
CA ARG A 430 16.98 -43.12 -26.78
C ARG A 430 17.20 -43.48 -25.31
N LEU A 431 18.06 -42.71 -24.66
CA LEU A 431 18.29 -42.74 -23.23
C LEU A 431 17.62 -41.51 -22.62
N SER A 432 16.77 -41.69 -21.62
CA SER A 432 16.27 -40.57 -20.82
C SER A 432 16.43 -40.83 -19.32
N TYR A 433 16.65 -39.77 -18.54
CA TYR A 433 16.85 -39.83 -17.09
C TYR A 433 16.52 -38.50 -16.44
N ASN A 434 16.19 -38.53 -15.15
CA ASN A 434 16.14 -37.33 -14.32
C ASN A 434 17.47 -37.07 -13.64
N ALA A 435 17.77 -35.79 -13.43
CA ALA A 435 18.81 -35.32 -12.53
C ALA A 435 18.30 -34.11 -11.72
N LYS A 436 18.97 -33.78 -10.62
CA LYS A 436 18.52 -32.72 -9.69
C LYS A 436 19.66 -31.80 -9.25
N ASP A 437 19.35 -30.51 -9.08
CA ASP A 437 20.23 -29.44 -8.60
C ASP A 437 21.50 -29.19 -9.46
N LEU A 438 21.57 -29.83 -10.63
CA LEU A 438 22.67 -29.70 -11.59
C LEU A 438 22.60 -28.43 -12.44
N PHE A 439 21.40 -27.90 -12.66
CA PHE A 439 21.16 -26.70 -13.45
C PHE A 439 20.43 -25.67 -12.58
N LYS A 440 20.67 -24.39 -12.86
CA LYS A 440 19.82 -23.29 -12.37
C LYS A 440 19.54 -22.34 -13.52
N TRP A 441 18.28 -21.93 -13.67
CA TRP A 441 17.89 -20.93 -14.66
C TRP A 441 17.05 -19.82 -14.02
N HIS A 442 17.10 -18.63 -14.61
CA HIS A 442 16.23 -17.51 -14.29
C HIS A 442 16.06 -16.61 -15.51
N ALA A 443 15.08 -15.71 -15.48
CA ALA A 443 14.92 -14.65 -16.46
C ALA A 443 15.48 -13.33 -15.92
N ASN A 444 16.11 -12.54 -16.80
CA ASN A 444 16.59 -11.20 -16.51
C ASN A 444 16.14 -10.25 -17.64
N TYR A 445 15.76 -9.02 -17.29
CA TYR A 445 15.28 -8.02 -18.25
C TYR A 445 16.12 -6.76 -18.23
N VAL A 446 16.28 -6.16 -19.41
CA VAL A 446 16.84 -4.82 -19.58
C VAL A 446 15.82 -4.01 -20.36
N GLY A 447 15.19 -3.05 -19.69
CA GLY A 447 14.29 -2.08 -20.29
C GLY A 447 15.01 -0.75 -20.50
N VAL A 448 15.06 -0.25 -21.73
CA VAL A 448 15.72 1.03 -22.04
C VAL A 448 14.71 2.01 -22.64
N LEU A 449 14.42 3.07 -21.88
CA LEU A 449 13.48 4.13 -22.26
C LEU A 449 14.12 5.17 -23.19
N ASP A 450 13.32 5.73 -24.07
CA ASP A 450 13.66 6.95 -24.79
C ASP A 450 13.64 8.20 -23.87
N PRO A 451 14.32 9.30 -24.22
CA PRO A 451 14.40 10.49 -23.37
C PRO A 451 13.09 11.25 -23.15
N ARG A 452 11.98 10.83 -23.79
CA ARG A 452 10.64 11.43 -23.69
C ARG A 452 9.60 10.49 -23.04
N GLU A 453 10.01 9.29 -22.61
CA GLU A 453 9.19 8.30 -21.91
C GLU A 453 7.91 7.88 -22.66
N LYS A 454 8.07 7.67 -23.98
CA LYS A 454 7.03 7.22 -24.92
C LYS A 454 7.30 5.84 -25.51
N GLU A 455 8.56 5.42 -25.57
CA GLU A 455 8.98 4.10 -26.06
C GLU A 455 9.89 3.40 -25.04
N LEU A 456 9.60 2.12 -24.77
CA LEU A 456 10.45 1.22 -24.01
C LEU A 456 11.03 0.16 -24.95
N GLU A 457 12.36 0.11 -25.06
CA GLU A 457 13.07 -1.00 -25.67
C GLU A 457 13.29 -2.10 -24.63
N LEU A 458 12.42 -3.12 -24.63
CA LEU A 458 12.43 -4.23 -23.69
C LEU A 458 13.20 -5.42 -24.27
N ARG A 459 14.26 -5.84 -23.57
CA ARG A 459 15.02 -7.07 -23.85
C ARG A 459 14.91 -8.05 -22.67
N GLY A 460 14.77 -9.34 -22.95
CA GLY A 460 14.66 -10.41 -21.96
C GLY A 460 15.57 -11.60 -22.28
N TRP A 461 16.26 -12.08 -21.27
CA TRP A 461 17.29 -13.12 -21.34
C TRP A 461 16.99 -14.25 -20.38
N PHE A 462 17.14 -15.50 -20.84
CA PHE A 462 17.25 -16.65 -19.96
C PHE A 462 18.73 -16.86 -19.59
N THR A 463 19.05 -16.75 -18.31
CA THR A 463 20.39 -17.05 -17.79
C THR A 463 20.38 -18.48 -17.24
N ILE A 464 21.00 -19.42 -17.97
CA ILE A 464 21.06 -20.85 -17.65
C ILE A 464 22.48 -21.21 -17.22
N LYS A 465 22.64 -21.76 -16.01
CA LYS A 465 23.94 -22.20 -15.47
C LYS A 465 23.98 -23.72 -15.36
N ASN A 466 24.90 -24.35 -16.07
CA ASN A 466 25.16 -25.79 -16.02
C ASN A 466 26.26 -26.08 -14.98
N LYS A 467 26.00 -27.00 -14.04
CA LYS A 467 26.97 -27.55 -13.08
C LYS A 467 26.94 -29.08 -13.06
N SER A 468 26.49 -29.70 -14.15
CA SER A 468 26.20 -31.13 -14.23
C SER A 468 27.43 -32.04 -14.30
N GLY A 469 28.61 -31.51 -14.67
CA GLY A 469 29.77 -32.32 -15.07
C GLY A 469 29.86 -32.55 -16.58
N LYS A 470 28.73 -32.49 -17.31
CA LYS A 470 28.61 -32.82 -18.74
C LYS A 470 28.38 -31.57 -19.61
N ASP A 471 28.97 -31.57 -20.81
CA ASP A 471 28.69 -30.61 -21.89
C ASP A 471 27.52 -31.12 -22.74
N TYR A 472 26.45 -30.34 -22.88
CA TYR A 472 25.32 -30.68 -23.75
C TYR A 472 25.41 -29.84 -25.03
N LEU A 473 25.86 -30.46 -26.12
CA LEU A 473 26.02 -29.80 -27.41
C LEU A 473 24.78 -29.99 -28.29
N ASN A 474 24.50 -29.01 -29.16
CA ASN A 474 23.41 -29.06 -30.15
C ASN A 474 22.02 -29.40 -29.56
N SER A 475 21.79 -29.00 -28.30
CA SER A 475 20.67 -29.42 -27.48
C SER A 475 19.42 -28.55 -27.69
N ASN A 476 18.25 -29.21 -27.69
CA ASN A 476 16.95 -28.54 -27.61
C ASN A 476 16.66 -28.27 -26.11
N VAL A 477 16.22 -27.07 -25.75
CA VAL A 477 16.01 -26.70 -24.34
C VAL A 477 14.58 -26.20 -24.13
N ILE A 478 13.93 -26.71 -23.09
CA ILE A 478 12.64 -26.24 -22.59
C ILE A 478 12.84 -25.85 -21.13
N LEU A 479 12.54 -24.59 -20.80
CA LEU A 479 12.59 -24.10 -19.42
C LEU A 479 11.19 -24.19 -18.82
N ILE A 480 11.06 -24.77 -17.64
CA ILE A 480 9.79 -24.99 -16.97
C ILE A 480 9.77 -24.19 -15.67
N ARG A 481 8.83 -23.25 -15.53
CA ARG A 481 8.61 -22.51 -14.28
C ARG A 481 7.38 -23.07 -13.58
N GLU A 482 7.60 -23.69 -12.43
CA GLU A 482 6.54 -24.07 -11.53
C GLU A 482 5.89 -22.84 -10.85
N PRO A 483 4.64 -22.95 -10.41
CA PRO A 483 4.00 -21.94 -9.58
C PRO A 483 4.77 -21.79 -8.27
N GLU A 484 5.30 -20.60 -8.00
CA GLU A 484 5.98 -20.30 -6.74
C GLU A 484 4.99 -20.42 -5.57
N ASP A 485 5.20 -21.44 -4.74
CA ASP A 485 4.66 -21.42 -3.39
C ASP A 485 5.26 -20.20 -2.68
N LYS A 486 4.41 -19.18 -2.47
CA LYS A 486 4.70 -18.10 -1.53
C LYS A 486 5.09 -18.77 -0.22
N LYS A 487 6.38 -18.76 0.09
CA LYS A 487 6.88 -19.09 1.42
C LYS A 487 6.00 -18.31 2.38
N LYS A 488 5.31 -19.02 3.28
CA LYS A 488 4.63 -18.34 4.37
C LYS A 488 5.74 -17.60 5.10
N GLU A 489 5.76 -16.28 4.97
CA GLU A 489 6.42 -15.45 5.97
C GLU A 489 5.90 -15.96 7.31
N GLU A 490 6.82 -16.33 8.19
CA GLU A 490 6.49 -16.70 9.55
C GLU A 490 5.97 -15.44 10.22
N LYS A 491 4.68 -15.17 10.02
CA LYS A 491 3.91 -14.24 10.80
C LYS A 491 4.06 -14.71 12.23
N LYS A 492 4.96 -14.04 12.96
CA LYS A 492 4.97 -14.07 14.41
C LYS A 492 3.52 -13.93 14.83
N GLU A 493 3.03 -14.91 15.58
CA GLU A 493 1.65 -14.90 16.03
C GLU A 493 1.50 -13.76 17.03
N GLU A 494 1.11 -12.59 16.52
CA GLU A 494 0.55 -11.54 17.36
C GLU A 494 -0.60 -12.20 18.11
N PRO A 495 -0.54 -12.26 19.46
CA PRO A 495 -1.47 -13.07 20.23
C PRO A 495 -2.88 -12.57 19.96
N ALA A 496 -3.72 -13.45 19.39
CA ALA A 496 -5.04 -13.09 18.91
C ALA A 496 -5.80 -12.32 19.98
N SER A 497 -6.09 -11.04 19.70
CA SER A 497 -6.62 -10.11 20.68
C SER A 497 -8.02 -10.52 21.10
N SER A 498 -8.09 -11.26 22.20
CA SER A 498 -9.29 -11.76 22.83
C SER A 498 -10.11 -10.60 23.39
N LEU A 499 -10.95 -10.01 22.53
CA LEU A 499 -11.80 -8.86 22.83
C LEU A 499 -12.54 -9.02 24.16
N PRO A 500 -12.22 -8.23 25.20
CA PRO A 500 -13.17 -7.91 26.23
C PRO A 500 -14.00 -6.74 25.71
N VAL A 501 -15.19 -6.99 25.17
CA VAL A 501 -16.15 -5.92 24.90
C VAL A 501 -16.89 -5.60 26.21
N PRO A 502 -16.66 -4.45 26.85
CA PRO A 502 -17.47 -4.04 27.99
C PRO A 502 -18.82 -3.52 27.47
N LEU A 503 -19.84 -4.38 27.46
CA LEU A 503 -21.21 -3.87 27.37
C LEU A 503 -21.52 -3.05 28.64
N PRO A 504 -22.23 -1.91 28.52
CA PRO A 504 -22.68 -1.17 29.69
C PRO A 504 -23.68 -2.01 30.50
N SER A 505 -23.40 -2.17 31.79
CA SER A 505 -24.24 -2.96 32.71
C SER A 505 -25.52 -2.21 33.09
N VAL A 506 -26.58 -2.38 32.30
CA VAL A 506 -27.93 -1.98 32.68
C VAL A 506 -28.65 -3.18 33.32
N GLY A 507 -28.97 -3.10 34.61
CA GLY A 507 -30.01 -3.93 35.21
C GLY A 507 -29.67 -5.37 35.60
N GLY A 508 -28.58 -5.62 36.34
CA GLY A 508 -28.49 -6.66 37.40
C GLY A 508 -28.59 -8.16 37.05
N PHE A 509 -29.02 -8.58 35.85
CA PHE A 509 -29.25 -9.99 35.52
C PHE A 509 -28.10 -10.64 34.75
N LYS A 510 -27.47 -11.66 35.33
CA LYS A 510 -26.50 -12.53 34.64
C LYS A 510 -27.21 -13.66 33.89
N LEU A 511 -27.53 -13.46 32.62
CA LEU A 511 -27.90 -14.57 31.73
C LEU A 511 -26.66 -15.40 31.33
N GLY A 512 -26.84 -16.71 31.25
CA GLY A 512 -25.76 -17.66 30.92
C GLY A 512 -25.35 -17.62 29.43
N LYS A 513 -24.20 -18.25 29.13
CA LYS A 513 -23.69 -18.37 27.75
C LYS A 513 -24.66 -19.16 26.86
N LEU A 514 -25.32 -18.49 25.92
CA LEU A 514 -26.00 -19.14 24.79
C LEU A 514 -25.03 -19.28 23.60
N PRO A 515 -24.78 -20.49 23.08
CA PRO A 515 -23.93 -20.68 21.91
C PRO A 515 -24.69 -20.34 20.62
N ILE A 516 -24.53 -19.11 20.12
CA ILE A 516 -25.04 -18.72 18.79
C ILE A 516 -24.11 -19.27 17.69
N SER A 517 -24.15 -20.58 17.51
CA SER A 517 -23.53 -21.30 16.38
C SER A 517 -24.60 -22.16 15.72
N GLY A 518 -25.09 -21.74 14.56
CA GLY A 518 -26.03 -22.54 13.75
C GLY A 518 -27.05 -21.77 12.90
N LEU A 519 -27.46 -20.55 13.27
CA LEU A 519 -28.69 -19.94 12.70
C LEU A 519 -28.51 -18.88 11.60
N LEU A 520 -27.31 -18.73 11.01
CA LEU A 520 -27.11 -17.94 9.79
C LEU A 520 -26.26 -18.74 8.79
N GLY A 521 -26.90 -19.69 8.11
CA GLY A 521 -26.33 -20.43 6.99
C GLY A 521 -26.16 -19.55 5.75
N GLY A 522 -25.10 -18.73 5.74
CA GLY A 522 -24.66 -17.95 4.58
C GLY A 522 -23.44 -18.59 3.93
N GLY A 523 -23.67 -19.47 2.94
CA GLY A 523 -22.61 -20.14 2.19
C GLY A 523 -21.82 -19.17 1.31
N ALA A 524 -20.88 -18.43 1.92
CA ALA A 524 -19.91 -17.64 1.19
C ALA A 524 -18.99 -18.57 0.39
N THR A 525 -19.31 -18.78 -0.88
CA THR A 525 -18.40 -19.39 -1.85
C THR A 525 -17.09 -18.62 -1.80
N LYS A 526 -16.01 -19.26 -1.31
CA LYS A 526 -14.67 -18.69 -1.40
C LYS A 526 -14.44 -18.31 -2.87
N PRO A 527 -13.82 -17.16 -3.16
CA PRO A 527 -13.31 -16.90 -4.51
C PRO A 527 -12.49 -18.12 -4.94
N VAL A 528 -12.77 -18.66 -6.13
CA VAL A 528 -11.98 -19.75 -6.67
C VAL A 528 -10.57 -19.21 -6.86
N GLU A 529 -9.64 -19.65 -6.02
CA GLU A 529 -8.23 -19.27 -6.18
C GLU A 529 -7.79 -19.77 -7.57
N PRO A 530 -7.23 -18.90 -8.43
CA PRO A 530 -6.85 -19.29 -9.78
C PRO A 530 -5.84 -20.44 -9.69
N GLU A 531 -6.09 -21.49 -10.46
CA GLU A 531 -5.27 -22.71 -10.40
C GLU A 531 -3.79 -22.38 -10.58
N LYS A 532 -2.95 -23.01 -9.75
CA LYS A 532 -1.50 -22.82 -9.77
C LYS A 532 -0.91 -23.36 -11.08
N ARG A 533 -0.69 -22.48 -12.05
CA ARG A 533 -0.18 -22.82 -13.40
C ARG A 533 1.33 -23.01 -13.42
N THR A 534 1.76 -24.08 -14.07
CA THR A 534 3.14 -24.28 -14.53
C THR A 534 3.25 -23.72 -15.96
N TYR A 535 4.37 -23.05 -16.27
CA TYR A 535 4.62 -22.45 -17.58
C TYR A 535 5.86 -23.05 -18.22
N SER A 536 5.78 -23.39 -19.50
CA SER A 536 6.92 -23.85 -20.32
C SER A 536 7.38 -22.76 -21.29
N TYR A 537 8.69 -22.69 -21.52
CA TYR A 537 9.34 -21.78 -22.45
C TYR A 537 10.33 -22.60 -23.29
N THR A 538 9.89 -23.00 -24.47
CA THR A 538 10.74 -23.67 -25.47
C THR A 538 11.71 -22.65 -26.07
N ILE A 539 12.97 -23.04 -26.29
CA ILE A 539 13.94 -22.22 -27.01
C ILE A 539 13.92 -22.63 -28.49
N ASP A 540 13.57 -21.68 -29.37
CA ASP A 540 13.33 -21.90 -30.82
C ASP A 540 14.52 -22.48 -31.60
N HIS A 541 15.72 -22.48 -31.02
CA HIS A 541 16.95 -22.92 -31.66
C HIS A 541 17.78 -23.82 -30.74
N LYS A 542 18.49 -24.78 -31.33
CA LYS A 542 19.44 -25.64 -30.62
C LYS A 542 20.62 -24.84 -30.06
N THR A 543 21.11 -25.21 -28.89
CA THR A 543 22.14 -24.47 -28.15
C THR A 543 23.12 -25.39 -27.41
N ASN A 544 24.29 -24.85 -27.06
CA ASN A 544 25.37 -25.59 -26.37
C ASN A 544 25.44 -25.16 -24.90
N LEU A 545 25.09 -26.04 -23.96
CA LEU A 545 25.18 -25.80 -22.52
C LEU A 545 26.44 -26.49 -21.96
N LYS A 546 27.59 -25.81 -21.95
CA LYS A 546 28.83 -26.38 -21.41
C LYS A 546 28.85 -26.42 -19.88
N ASN A 547 29.54 -27.39 -19.30
CA ASN A 547 29.72 -27.52 -17.87
C ASN A 547 30.43 -26.29 -17.27
N LEU A 548 30.00 -25.88 -16.08
CA LEU A 548 30.42 -24.66 -15.35
C LEU A 548 30.11 -23.32 -16.05
N GLU A 549 29.65 -23.33 -17.31
CA GLU A 549 29.24 -22.14 -18.06
C GLU A 549 27.93 -21.54 -17.53
N SER A 550 27.76 -20.22 -17.71
CA SER A 550 26.50 -19.51 -17.52
C SER A 550 26.07 -18.92 -18.85
N LYS A 551 25.22 -19.65 -19.59
CA LYS A 551 24.68 -19.23 -20.88
C LYS A 551 23.65 -18.11 -20.68
N GLN A 552 23.64 -17.11 -21.55
CA GLN A 552 22.52 -16.17 -21.70
C GLN A 552 21.89 -16.33 -23.09
N ILE A 553 20.57 -16.51 -23.14
CA ILE A 553 19.82 -16.69 -24.38
C ILE A 553 18.73 -15.62 -24.44
N CYS A 554 18.78 -14.76 -25.46
CA CYS A 554 17.76 -13.75 -25.69
C CYS A 554 16.49 -14.43 -26.22
N PHE A 555 15.36 -14.26 -25.51
CA PHE A 555 14.04 -14.73 -25.94
C PHE A 555 13.09 -13.56 -26.25
N LEU A 556 13.45 -12.34 -25.85
CA LEU A 556 12.63 -11.15 -26.00
C LEU A 556 13.50 -9.97 -26.43
N SER A 557 13.11 -9.32 -27.53
CA SER A 557 13.59 -7.99 -27.92
C SER A 557 12.46 -7.26 -28.67
N LYS A 558 11.85 -6.25 -28.04
CA LYS A 558 10.72 -5.49 -28.58
C LYS A 558 10.81 -4.01 -28.20
N LYS A 559 10.37 -3.14 -29.10
CA LYS A 559 10.03 -1.74 -28.80
C LYS A 559 8.53 -1.66 -28.51
N LEU A 560 8.16 -1.03 -27.40
CA LEU A 560 6.80 -0.97 -26.90
C LEU A 560 6.39 0.50 -26.69
N PRO A 561 5.21 0.93 -27.16
CA PRO A 561 4.68 2.25 -26.82
C PRO A 561 4.23 2.25 -25.35
N VAL A 562 4.67 3.23 -24.58
CA VAL A 562 4.41 3.31 -23.13
C VAL A 562 3.82 4.66 -22.71
N LYS A 563 3.29 4.71 -21.48
CA LYS A 563 2.81 5.94 -20.84
C LYS A 563 3.41 6.08 -19.44
N SER A 564 4.19 7.14 -19.22
CA SER A 564 4.58 7.57 -17.87
C SER A 564 3.34 8.15 -17.15
N ILE A 565 3.11 7.72 -15.90
CA ILE A 565 1.96 8.09 -15.07
C ILE A 565 2.45 8.33 -13.64
N ASP A 566 2.21 9.54 -13.15
CA ASP A 566 2.47 9.93 -11.76
C ASP A 566 1.18 9.85 -10.94
N THR A 567 1.22 9.10 -9.84
CA THR A 567 0.09 8.88 -8.93
C THR A 567 0.44 9.38 -7.54
N ILE A 568 -0.50 10.05 -6.87
CA ILE A 568 -0.39 10.48 -5.47
C ILE A 568 -1.38 9.65 -4.66
N ARG A 569 -0.89 8.92 -3.66
CA ARG A 569 -1.68 8.06 -2.77
C ARG A 569 -1.50 8.50 -1.32
N PHE A 570 -2.46 8.14 -0.47
CA PHE A 570 -2.38 8.34 0.98
C PHE A 570 -2.47 6.99 1.68
N ASP A 571 -1.70 6.79 2.75
CA ASP A 571 -1.69 5.53 3.53
C ASP A 571 -2.89 5.46 4.49
N THR A 572 -4.08 5.54 3.93
CA THR A 572 -5.35 5.45 4.63
C THR A 572 -5.61 4.02 5.13
N PRO A 573 -6.33 3.85 6.25
CA PRO A 573 -6.76 2.54 6.72
C PRO A 573 -7.44 1.69 5.64
N LYS A 574 -7.16 0.39 5.64
CA LYS A 574 -7.88 -0.57 4.79
C LYS A 574 -9.28 -0.79 5.35
N TYR A 575 -10.29 -0.82 4.47
CA TYR A 575 -11.65 -1.17 4.87
C TYR A 575 -11.69 -2.56 5.54
N THR A 576 -12.38 -2.65 6.67
CA THR A 576 -12.76 -3.93 7.28
C THR A 576 -14.25 -3.90 7.61
N LYS A 577 -14.87 -5.08 7.80
CA LYS A 577 -16.29 -5.19 8.16
C LYS A 577 -16.65 -4.41 9.45
N TYR A 578 -15.67 -4.20 10.32
CA TYR A 578 -15.80 -3.49 11.60
C TYR A 578 -14.82 -2.31 11.67
N ALA A 579 -14.68 -1.55 10.58
CA ALA A 579 -13.82 -0.37 10.53
C ALA A 579 -14.27 0.71 11.53
N SER A 580 -13.32 1.50 12.02
CA SER A 580 -13.59 2.44 13.12
C SER A 580 -14.34 3.68 12.64
N VAL A 581 -15.39 4.05 13.37
CA VAL A 581 -16.12 5.32 13.21
C VAL A 581 -15.50 6.47 14.03
N ASN A 582 -14.40 6.24 14.75
CA ASN A 582 -13.75 7.30 15.52
C ASN A 582 -13.22 8.40 14.58
N LYS A 583 -13.41 9.67 14.93
CA LYS A 583 -13.01 10.83 14.12
C LYS A 583 -11.61 10.67 13.51
N ASP A 584 -10.63 10.39 14.37
CA ASP A 584 -9.20 10.51 14.04
C ASP A 584 -8.64 9.32 13.24
N HIS A 585 -9.40 8.24 13.07
CA HIS A 585 -9.01 7.06 12.28
C HIS A 585 -8.85 7.43 10.79
N GLY A 586 -7.61 7.37 10.27
CA GLY A 586 -7.26 7.81 8.92
C GLY A 586 -6.98 9.30 8.79
N THR A 587 -6.79 10.03 9.90
CA THR A 587 -6.31 11.44 9.92
C THR A 587 -4.79 11.55 10.11
N ASP A 588 -4.12 10.44 10.34
CA ASP A 588 -2.68 10.19 10.32
C ASP A 588 -2.10 10.19 8.89
N ALA A 589 -2.89 9.75 7.91
CA ALA A 589 -2.60 9.81 6.47
C ALA A 589 -2.59 11.25 5.91
N LYS A 590 -1.65 12.08 6.38
CA LYS A 590 -1.54 13.53 6.11
C LYS A 590 -0.67 13.88 4.92
N THR A 591 0.30 13.05 4.57
CA THR A 591 1.28 13.31 3.49
C THR A 591 0.98 12.40 2.31
N GLY A 592 0.96 12.97 1.11
CA GLY A 592 0.84 12.19 -0.13
C GLY A 592 2.14 11.48 -0.47
N ILE A 593 2.06 10.17 -0.63
CA ILE A 593 3.09 9.34 -1.24
C ILE A 593 3.00 9.53 -2.75
N VAL A 594 4.10 9.91 -3.40
CA VAL A 594 4.16 10.07 -4.85
C VAL A 594 4.81 8.82 -5.45
N ASP A 595 4.10 8.14 -6.34
CA ASP A 595 4.58 7.01 -7.12
C ASP A 595 4.61 7.38 -8.59
N SER A 596 5.73 7.12 -9.27
CA SER A 596 5.83 7.25 -10.73
C SER A 596 5.90 5.86 -11.35
N SER A 597 5.17 5.62 -12.44
CA SER A 597 5.13 4.31 -13.09
C SER A 597 4.90 4.41 -14.59
N ILE A 598 5.53 3.49 -15.32
CA ILE A 598 5.38 3.35 -16.77
C ILE A 598 4.42 2.19 -17.06
N ILE A 599 3.33 2.48 -17.75
CA ILE A 599 2.28 1.50 -18.04
C ILE A 599 2.17 1.21 -19.53
N PHE A 600 2.09 -0.08 -19.88
CA PHE A 600 1.80 -0.57 -21.23
C PHE A 600 1.03 -1.90 -21.19
N THR A 601 0.46 -2.32 -22.31
CA THR A 601 -0.26 -3.60 -22.45
C THR A 601 0.59 -4.59 -23.24
N TRP A 602 0.71 -5.82 -22.74
CA TRP A 602 1.49 -6.87 -23.35
C TRP A 602 0.73 -7.59 -24.48
N ASN A 603 0.57 -6.91 -25.61
CA ASN A 603 -0.20 -7.41 -26.76
C ASN A 603 0.61 -8.38 -27.66
N HIS A 604 1.09 -9.48 -27.07
CA HIS A 604 1.80 -10.56 -27.75
C HIS A 604 1.31 -11.93 -27.27
N PRO A 605 1.35 -12.99 -28.10
CA PRO A 605 0.64 -14.25 -27.82
C PRO A 605 1.33 -15.18 -26.81
N TYR A 606 2.52 -14.81 -26.32
CA TYR A 606 3.34 -15.58 -25.36
C TYR A 606 3.51 -14.82 -24.04
N SER A 607 3.63 -15.53 -22.93
CA SER A 607 3.81 -14.94 -21.59
C SER A 607 5.25 -14.53 -21.27
N ILE A 608 5.41 -13.63 -20.31
CA ILE A 608 6.69 -13.15 -19.77
C ILE A 608 6.95 -13.82 -18.40
N PRO A 609 8.04 -14.58 -18.21
CA PRO A 609 8.42 -15.15 -16.90
C PRO A 609 8.83 -14.08 -15.89
N GLY A 610 8.54 -14.26 -14.60
CA GLY A 610 9.03 -13.36 -13.55
C GLY A 610 10.57 -13.38 -13.43
N GLY A 611 11.17 -12.25 -13.03
CA GLY A 611 12.62 -12.12 -12.89
C GLY A 611 13.09 -10.67 -12.80
N GLU A 612 14.36 -10.48 -12.46
CA GLU A 612 14.97 -9.17 -12.23
C GLU A 612 14.94 -8.29 -13.50
N MET A 613 14.42 -7.08 -13.38
CA MET A 613 14.41 -6.03 -14.40
C MET A 613 15.34 -4.89 -14.02
N LYS A 614 16.26 -4.56 -14.93
CA LYS A 614 17.07 -3.33 -14.88
C LYS A 614 16.49 -2.29 -15.83
N LEU A 615 15.85 -1.26 -15.29
CA LEU A 615 15.29 -0.14 -16.04
C LEU A 615 16.33 0.97 -16.23
N GLN A 616 16.47 1.44 -17.46
CA GLN A 616 17.41 2.48 -17.88
C GLN A 616 16.70 3.54 -18.74
N ARG A 617 17.26 4.75 -18.85
CA ARG A 617 16.76 5.81 -19.74
C ARG A 617 17.91 6.44 -20.51
N LYS A 618 17.77 6.53 -21.84
CA LYS A 618 18.78 7.15 -22.72
C LYS A 618 18.92 8.64 -22.39
N HIS A 619 20.14 9.17 -22.45
CA HIS A 619 20.39 10.60 -22.27
C HIS A 619 19.81 11.43 -23.44
N LYS A 620 19.63 12.75 -23.25
CA LYS A 620 18.95 13.63 -24.22
C LYS A 620 19.73 13.81 -25.54
N ASP A 621 21.04 13.64 -25.50
CA ASP A 621 21.97 13.58 -26.64
C ASP A 621 22.02 12.20 -27.32
N GLN A 622 21.31 11.21 -26.76
CA GLN A 622 21.29 9.78 -27.15
C GLN A 622 22.60 9.02 -26.89
N PHE A 623 23.60 9.62 -26.23
CA PHE A 623 24.88 8.97 -25.96
C PHE A 623 24.93 8.35 -24.55
N GLY A 624 24.52 7.08 -24.44
CA GLY A 624 24.49 6.34 -23.18
C GLY A 624 23.13 6.39 -22.45
N SER A 625 23.08 5.86 -21.24
CA SER A 625 21.84 5.76 -20.45
C SER A 625 22.07 5.60 -18.95
N ASP A 626 21.30 6.35 -18.14
CA ASP A 626 21.23 6.21 -16.69
C ASP A 626 20.45 4.95 -16.27
N ILE A 627 20.79 4.37 -15.12
CA ILE A 627 19.99 3.35 -14.45
C ILE A 627 18.93 4.05 -13.60
N LEU A 628 17.64 3.81 -13.87
CA LEU A 628 16.55 4.38 -13.07
C LEU A 628 16.15 3.48 -11.90
N ASN A 629 16.04 2.18 -12.13
CA ASN A 629 15.52 1.23 -11.14
C ASN A 629 16.02 -0.20 -11.40
N VAL A 630 16.06 -1.02 -10.34
CA VAL A 630 16.26 -2.49 -10.42
C VAL A 630 15.24 -3.15 -9.49
N PHE A 631 14.41 -4.05 -10.03
CA PHE A 631 13.30 -4.66 -9.29
C PHE A 631 12.88 -6.00 -9.92
N ASP A 632 12.26 -6.90 -9.16
CA ASP A 632 11.72 -8.14 -9.70
C ASP A 632 10.37 -7.93 -10.41
N MET A 633 10.29 -8.31 -11.67
CA MET A 633 9.02 -8.47 -12.38
C MET A 633 8.32 -9.76 -11.95
N GLN A 634 7.00 -9.70 -11.84
CA GLN A 634 6.14 -10.88 -11.73
C GLN A 634 5.97 -11.54 -13.12
N HIS A 635 5.36 -12.71 -13.16
CA HIS A 635 4.94 -13.32 -14.43
C HIS A 635 3.74 -12.55 -15.02
N TYR A 636 3.74 -12.33 -16.34
CA TYR A 636 2.66 -11.65 -17.06
C TYR A 636 2.19 -12.48 -18.27
N ASN A 637 0.88 -12.59 -18.44
CA ASN A 637 0.23 -13.28 -19.54
C ASN A 637 0.02 -12.36 -20.75
N PRO A 638 -0.25 -12.91 -21.95
CA PRO A 638 -0.80 -12.15 -23.08
C PRO A 638 -1.99 -11.28 -22.70
N SER A 639 -1.98 -10.04 -23.19
CA SER A 639 -2.91 -8.96 -22.86
C SER A 639 -2.84 -8.36 -21.45
N ASP A 640 -1.99 -8.86 -20.54
CA ASP A 640 -1.82 -8.23 -19.22
C ASP A 640 -1.27 -6.80 -19.34
N ILE A 641 -1.60 -5.98 -18.34
CA ILE A 641 -1.14 -4.59 -18.23
C ILE A 641 0.05 -4.56 -17.29
N ILE A 642 1.22 -4.22 -17.83
CA ILE A 642 2.47 -4.17 -17.09
C ILE A 642 2.69 -2.75 -16.59
N SER A 643 2.89 -2.59 -15.28
CA SER A 643 3.21 -1.32 -14.63
C SER A 643 4.62 -1.42 -14.04
N ILE A 644 5.57 -0.72 -14.67
CA ILE A 644 6.97 -0.66 -14.27
C ILE A 644 7.16 0.49 -13.27
N PRO A 645 7.59 0.25 -12.02
CA PRO A 645 7.85 1.31 -11.05
C PRO A 645 9.09 2.13 -11.42
N MET A 646 8.98 3.44 -11.26
CA MET A 646 10.06 4.41 -11.42
C MET A 646 10.46 5.05 -10.08
N GLN A 647 11.50 5.88 -10.10
CA GLN A 647 11.78 6.81 -9.01
C GLN A 647 10.65 7.84 -8.90
N PRO A 648 10.15 8.16 -7.68
CA PRO A 648 9.10 9.17 -7.46
C PRO A 648 9.37 10.54 -8.11
N LEU A 649 8.30 11.19 -8.58
CA LEU A 649 8.35 12.53 -9.20
C LEU A 649 8.82 13.61 -8.21
N GLY A 650 10.12 13.85 -8.19
CA GLY A 650 10.75 14.85 -7.33
C GLY A 650 10.20 16.27 -7.51
N LYS A 651 10.21 17.02 -6.39
CA LYS A 651 9.62 18.36 -6.19
C LYS A 651 8.09 18.46 -6.29
N VAL A 652 7.34 17.38 -6.45
CA VAL A 652 5.88 17.38 -6.23
C VAL A 652 5.59 16.94 -4.79
N SER A 653 4.64 17.60 -4.13
CA SER A 653 4.19 17.23 -2.78
C SER A 653 2.68 17.37 -2.64
N SER A 654 2.11 16.66 -1.67
CA SER A 654 0.70 16.80 -1.34
C SER A 654 0.43 16.61 0.15
N THR A 655 -0.56 17.33 0.66
CA THR A 655 -1.08 17.19 2.02
C THR A 655 -2.58 16.93 2.01
N ARG A 656 -3.06 16.13 2.97
CA ARG A 656 -4.45 15.71 3.13
C ARG A 656 -4.91 16.01 4.55
N THR A 657 -5.99 16.78 4.67
CA THR A 657 -6.50 17.28 5.96
C THR A 657 -7.99 16.96 6.08
N GLN A 658 -8.40 16.27 7.15
CA GLN A 658 -9.82 16.16 7.52
C GLN A 658 -10.27 17.53 8.05
N THR A 659 -11.00 18.30 7.24
CA THR A 659 -11.49 19.64 7.60
C THR A 659 -12.86 19.61 8.27
N GLY A 660 -13.57 18.47 8.25
CA GLY A 660 -14.79 18.28 9.01
C GLY A 660 -15.14 16.80 9.20
N PHE A 661 -15.85 16.52 10.30
CA PHE A 661 -16.34 15.20 10.67
C PHE A 661 -17.67 15.35 11.41
N ASN A 662 -18.71 14.63 10.97
CA ASN A 662 -20.05 14.63 11.56
C ASN A 662 -20.60 13.20 11.57
N PHE A 663 -20.67 12.58 12.75
CA PHE A 663 -21.20 11.24 12.97
C PHE A 663 -22.52 11.31 13.74
N ASP A 664 -23.52 10.59 13.24
CA ASP A 664 -24.86 10.54 13.80
C ASP A 664 -25.20 9.06 14.07
N LEU A 665 -25.22 8.70 15.35
CA LEU A 665 -25.38 7.32 15.79
C LEU A 665 -26.83 6.84 15.65
N ASP A 666 -27.80 7.73 15.89
CA ASP A 666 -29.22 7.40 15.87
C ASP A 666 -29.72 7.19 14.44
N ASN A 667 -29.23 8.00 13.51
CA ASN A 667 -29.53 7.90 12.08
C ASN A 667 -28.53 7.01 11.30
N LEU A 668 -27.50 6.48 11.98
CA LEU A 668 -26.44 5.62 11.43
C LEU A 668 -25.80 6.16 10.12
N TYR A 669 -25.49 7.46 10.10
CA TYR A 669 -24.72 8.08 9.02
C TYR A 669 -23.43 8.76 9.52
N LEU A 670 -22.48 8.90 8.61
CA LEU A 670 -21.22 9.61 8.83
C LEU A 670 -20.95 10.51 7.61
N VAL A 671 -20.66 11.80 7.84
CA VAL A 671 -20.12 12.70 6.82
C VAL A 671 -18.71 13.12 7.21
N GLU A 672 -17.77 12.93 6.29
CA GLU A 672 -16.42 13.48 6.39
C GLU A 672 -16.18 14.50 5.28
N THR A 673 -15.40 15.54 5.57
CA THR A 673 -14.92 16.51 4.57
C THR A 673 -13.41 16.60 4.64
N PHE A 674 -12.78 16.57 3.48
CA PHE A 674 -11.33 16.60 3.33
C PHE A 674 -10.90 17.69 2.35
N GLU A 675 -9.77 18.31 2.66
CA GLU A 675 -9.00 19.16 1.78
C GLU A 675 -7.71 18.43 1.42
N ILE A 676 -7.45 18.25 0.13
CA ILE A 676 -6.15 17.80 -0.40
C ILE A 676 -5.50 18.97 -1.12
N LYS A 677 -4.30 19.36 -0.72
CA LYS A 677 -3.46 20.32 -1.44
C LYS A 677 -2.37 19.57 -2.19
N VAL A 678 -2.10 19.97 -3.43
CA VAL A 678 -1.04 19.41 -4.28
C VAL A 678 -0.20 20.57 -4.82
N MET A 679 1.11 20.55 -4.58
CA MET A 679 2.04 21.59 -5.00
C MET A 679 3.02 21.04 -6.03
N ASN A 680 3.21 21.77 -7.12
CA ASN A 680 4.24 21.49 -8.12
C ASN A 680 5.45 22.43 -7.92
N GLY A 681 6.50 21.97 -7.24
CA GLY A 681 7.75 22.71 -7.08
C GLY A 681 8.70 22.64 -8.29
N ARG A 682 8.22 22.27 -9.48
CA ARG A 682 9.00 22.17 -10.72
C ARG A 682 8.75 23.37 -11.64
N GLU A 683 9.73 23.65 -12.49
CA GLU A 683 9.65 24.64 -13.58
C GLU A 683 8.89 24.10 -14.82
N GLU A 684 8.49 22.83 -14.79
CA GLU A 684 7.71 22.13 -15.82
C GLU A 684 6.28 21.87 -15.29
N PRO A 685 5.23 21.93 -16.13
CA PRO A 685 3.89 21.52 -15.73
C PRO A 685 3.84 20.01 -15.47
N VAL A 686 3.10 19.58 -14.46
CA VAL A 686 2.94 18.15 -14.09
C VAL A 686 1.51 17.68 -14.27
N ARG A 687 1.34 16.39 -14.60
CA ARG A 687 0.04 15.74 -14.73
C ARG A 687 -0.05 14.54 -13.81
N VAL A 688 -0.69 14.74 -12.66
CA VAL A 688 -0.77 13.77 -11.57
C VAL A 688 -2.18 13.19 -11.41
N ILE A 689 -2.25 11.92 -11.00
CA ILE A 689 -3.49 11.23 -10.62
C ILE A 689 -3.53 11.11 -9.10
N ILE A 690 -4.45 11.78 -8.42
CA ILE A 690 -4.62 11.67 -6.97
C ILE A 690 -5.61 10.53 -6.71
N GLU A 691 -5.24 9.54 -5.91
CA GLU A 691 -6.11 8.45 -5.46
C GLU A 691 -6.49 8.57 -3.99
N GLU A 692 -7.75 8.31 -3.67
CA GLU A 692 -8.28 8.23 -2.30
C GLU A 692 -9.04 6.91 -2.09
N ASN A 693 -8.86 6.28 -0.93
CA ASN A 693 -9.56 5.05 -0.54
C ASN A 693 -10.73 5.36 0.40
N LEU A 694 -11.83 4.62 0.27
CA LEU A 694 -13.07 4.85 1.02
C LEU A 694 -13.31 3.70 2.01
N TYR A 695 -12.95 3.96 3.28
CA TYR A 695 -12.63 2.93 4.27
C TYR A 695 -13.56 2.82 5.48
N ARG A 696 -14.56 3.72 5.64
CA ARG A 696 -15.44 3.69 6.82
C ARG A 696 -16.51 2.58 6.78
N TRP A 697 -17.36 2.56 5.75
CA TRP A 697 -18.52 1.63 5.68
C TRP A 697 -18.74 1.01 4.29
N GLU A 698 -19.74 0.13 4.16
CA GLU A 698 -20.11 -0.54 2.89
C GLU A 698 -20.89 0.38 1.94
N TYR A 699 -21.75 1.24 2.47
CA TYR A 699 -22.53 2.21 1.71
C TYR A 699 -21.85 3.57 1.79
N PHE A 700 -21.44 4.13 0.65
CA PHE A 700 -20.82 5.45 0.56
C PHE A 700 -21.13 6.18 -0.74
N GLU A 701 -21.11 7.50 -0.69
CA GLU A 701 -21.32 8.41 -1.81
C GLU A 701 -20.38 9.62 -1.68
N ILE A 702 -19.80 10.06 -2.79
CA ILE A 702 -19.08 11.34 -2.86
C ILE A 702 -20.11 12.45 -3.05
N SER A 703 -20.54 13.04 -1.94
CA SER A 703 -21.61 14.04 -1.89
C SER A 703 -21.16 15.42 -2.37
N TYR A 704 -19.86 15.71 -2.30
CA TYR A 704 -19.23 16.90 -2.87
C TYR A 704 -17.85 16.55 -3.40
N SER A 705 -17.45 17.12 -4.54
CA SER A 705 -16.08 17.03 -5.02
C SER A 705 -15.78 18.14 -6.03
N GLU A 706 -14.80 18.97 -5.70
CA GLU A 706 -14.30 20.06 -6.53
C GLU A 706 -12.77 20.04 -6.55
N PRO A 707 -12.12 19.83 -7.71
CA PRO A 707 -12.71 19.42 -8.99
C PRO A 707 -13.38 18.05 -8.89
N LYS A 708 -14.29 17.75 -9.85
CA LYS A 708 -15.13 16.55 -9.83
C LYS A 708 -14.33 15.24 -9.86
N SER A 709 -14.47 14.41 -8.82
CA SER A 709 -13.89 13.07 -8.74
C SER A 709 -14.41 12.12 -9.82
N GLN A 710 -13.56 11.16 -10.21
CA GLN A 710 -13.90 10.02 -11.05
C GLN A 710 -13.84 8.72 -10.24
N PRO A 711 -14.71 7.72 -10.48
CA PRO A 711 -14.54 6.38 -9.94
C PRO A 711 -13.26 5.72 -10.48
N HIS A 712 -12.47 5.07 -9.63
CA HIS A 712 -11.24 4.38 -10.04
C HIS A 712 -11.55 3.21 -11.02
N PRO A 713 -10.72 2.97 -12.05
CA PRO A 713 -11.03 2.01 -13.11
C PRO A 713 -11.20 0.58 -12.60
N THR A 714 -10.26 0.08 -11.80
CA THR A 714 -10.20 -1.34 -11.38
C THR A 714 -10.79 -1.65 -10.00
N HIS A 715 -10.99 -0.66 -9.14
CA HIS A 715 -11.21 -0.87 -7.69
C HIS A 715 -12.39 -0.07 -7.17
N LYS A 716 -13.45 -0.75 -6.71
CA LYS A 716 -14.74 -0.13 -6.41
C LYS A 716 -14.74 0.83 -5.21
N ARG A 717 -13.77 0.72 -4.29
CA ARG A 717 -13.61 1.57 -3.09
C ARG A 717 -12.58 2.69 -3.25
N LYS A 718 -12.08 2.94 -4.47
CA LYS A 718 -11.22 4.08 -4.78
C LYS A 718 -11.93 5.10 -5.65
N ILE A 719 -11.58 6.36 -5.44
CA ILE A 719 -11.84 7.46 -6.37
C ILE A 719 -10.51 8.08 -6.80
N GLN A 720 -10.54 8.79 -7.93
CA GLN A 720 -9.38 9.46 -8.49
C GLN A 720 -9.71 10.86 -9.01
N TRP A 721 -8.71 11.74 -9.01
CA TRP A 721 -8.71 13.01 -9.73
C TRP A 721 -7.51 13.08 -10.66
N VAL A 722 -7.71 13.59 -11.87
CA VAL A 722 -6.61 13.90 -12.80
C VAL A 722 -6.40 15.41 -12.73
N LEU A 723 -5.23 15.84 -12.27
CA LEU A 723 -4.84 17.25 -12.24
C LEU A 723 -3.67 17.52 -13.15
N GLU A 724 -3.81 18.54 -13.99
CA GLU A 724 -2.70 19.20 -14.67
C GLU A 724 -2.38 20.49 -13.89
N ILE A 725 -1.16 20.61 -13.37
CA ILE A 725 -0.71 21.69 -12.48
C ILE A 725 0.40 22.47 -13.19
N PRO A 726 0.28 23.80 -13.36
CA PRO A 726 1.33 24.64 -13.93
C PRO A 726 2.67 24.58 -13.18
N PRO A 727 3.77 25.07 -13.79
CA PRO A 727 5.04 25.29 -13.08
C PRO A 727 4.87 26.13 -11.81
N LEU A 728 5.55 25.74 -10.73
CA LEU A 728 5.63 26.47 -9.46
C LEU A 728 4.27 26.81 -8.79
N ASP A 729 3.20 26.12 -9.18
CA ASP A 729 1.80 26.38 -8.80
C ASP A 729 1.22 25.26 -7.91
N GLY A 730 0.03 25.49 -7.34
CA GLY A 730 -0.68 24.54 -6.49
C GLY A 730 -2.16 24.40 -6.84
N LYS A 731 -2.71 23.20 -6.63
CA LYS A 731 -4.16 22.95 -6.73
C LYS A 731 -4.70 22.32 -5.47
N THR A 732 -5.92 22.72 -5.11
CA THR A 732 -6.66 22.19 -3.96
C THR A 732 -7.85 21.39 -4.47
N ILE A 733 -8.05 20.19 -3.91
CA ILE A 733 -9.25 19.38 -4.05
C ILE A 733 -10.02 19.46 -2.73
N ASN A 734 -11.28 19.88 -2.78
CA ASN A 734 -12.20 19.81 -1.66
C ASN A 734 -13.26 18.74 -1.96
N TYR A 735 -13.42 17.75 -1.08
CA TYR A 735 -14.43 16.72 -1.26
C TYR A 735 -15.06 16.29 0.07
N SER A 736 -16.26 15.73 -0.02
CA SER A 736 -16.98 15.16 1.12
C SER A 736 -17.49 13.76 0.78
N VAL A 737 -17.47 12.88 1.78
CA VAL A 737 -17.99 11.53 1.69
C VAL A 737 -19.15 11.39 2.67
N PHE A 738 -20.30 10.98 2.16
CA PHE A 738 -21.41 10.47 2.98
C PHE A 738 -21.29 8.94 3.05
N TYR A 739 -21.30 8.40 4.26
CA TYR A 739 -21.30 6.97 4.55
C TYR A 739 -22.59 6.62 5.33
N CYS A 740 -23.13 5.41 5.14
CA CYS A 740 -24.23 4.88 5.96
C CYS A 740 -23.95 3.45 6.47
N GLY A 741 -24.39 3.15 7.69
CA GLY A 741 -24.17 1.86 8.36
C GLY A 741 -25.19 0.79 8.00
N LEU A 742 -26.32 1.16 7.41
CA LEU A 742 -27.39 0.29 6.92
C LEU A 742 -27.72 0.65 5.45
N GLY A 743 -28.59 -0.14 4.81
CA GLY A 743 -29.48 0.46 3.81
C GLY A 743 -30.40 1.45 4.53
N LEU A 744 -30.65 2.64 3.96
CA LEU A 744 -31.34 3.73 4.67
C LEU A 744 -32.67 3.26 5.28
N PRO A 745 -33.02 3.69 6.50
CA PRO A 745 -34.33 3.41 7.10
C PRO A 745 -35.49 3.82 6.19
N ASP A 746 -36.60 3.07 6.19
CA ASP A 746 -37.78 3.34 5.35
C ASP A 746 -38.38 4.75 5.56
N SER A 747 -38.10 5.39 6.71
CA SER A 747 -38.47 6.78 7.00
C SER A 747 -37.69 7.82 6.19
N MET A 748 -36.51 7.48 5.66
CA MET A 748 -35.68 8.32 4.81
C MET A 748 -35.84 8.00 3.31
N LEU A 749 -36.44 6.86 2.97
CA LEU A 749 -36.74 6.51 1.59
C LEU A 749 -37.89 7.35 1.04
N LYS A 750 -37.76 7.84 -0.19
CA LYS A 750 -38.87 8.49 -0.89
C LYS A 750 -39.97 7.43 -1.12
N LYS A 751 -41.06 7.51 -0.35
CA LYS A 751 -42.22 6.61 -0.51
C LYS A 751 -42.63 6.55 -1.98
N PRO A 752 -42.87 5.36 -2.55
CA PRO A 752 -43.25 5.23 -3.95
C PRO A 752 -44.54 6.03 -4.21
N GLU A 753 -44.54 6.83 -5.26
CA GLU A 753 -45.73 7.53 -5.72
C GLU A 753 -46.75 6.51 -6.19
N VAL A 754 -47.75 6.24 -5.34
CA VAL A 754 -48.90 5.41 -5.67
C VAL A 754 -49.66 6.10 -6.78
N LYS A 755 -49.43 5.66 -8.02
CA LYS A 755 -50.22 6.06 -9.18
C LYS A 755 -51.68 5.69 -8.91
N LYS A 756 -52.53 6.71 -8.85
CA LYS A 756 -53.98 6.59 -9.01
C LYS A 756 -54.34 6.58 -10.49
#